data_AF-A0A7K0EVE1-F1
#
_entry.id   AF-A0A7K0EVE1-F1
#
_cell.length_a   1.000
_cell.length_b   1.000
_cell.length_c   1.000
_cell.angle_alpha   90.00
_cell.angle_beta   90.00
_cell.angle_gamma   90.00
#
_symmetry.space_group_name_H-M   'P 1'
#
loop_
_entity.id
_entity.type
_entity.pdbx_description
1 polymer ?
#
loop_
_entity_poly.entity_id
_entity_poly.type
_entity_poly.pdbx_seq_one_letter_code
_entity_poly.pdbx_strand_id
1 'polypeptide(L)'
;MNTIPSQSIQIKKLDIHATMMYYAKAWVWFVVSLSIAMISAYFYYSFQSPVYLVEARLLIKDEKKGISEQSILKELEIFTPKKVVENEIEILKSFTLMNRVVGQLGLDVRYYKSTIWGDREIYGKIPVKIIARKPLASLYKEKIKIKFIDNQSILIDGEQYPIGKDINTEFGQLRVIANRSLNSSIDPLIFKFSPRIKTVKDYQKKLIVEPTTKASTVLTLAIEDGVVTKGEVILNQLVKEYNQSAIIDKNKAASNTLDFVENRLKLISKEIAVVEKDVEKYKSDEGITDLSSQGSFFLEKVKENDALLSEVNLQIASLEGLEKYVHNASSNRGEIPIIIGLNDPVLTGLIHKLGTLESEKDQLSQTVGPANPLAKTLQNQIAITKNNISDNIHTTKTMLTTNRRLLHKTNADLEKLVRSIPHKERALLNITRQQAIKNELYTYLLKKREETALSYAAAISDSRTIDMALGSSEPIKPVMRNIFILFGLIGLCLPVALLAIRDSRNNRIVRRLDVESLTNIPIIGEVVESMETDGLIINSQNRSTIGEQIRTLRTNIQFLRTKSSASQVILFTSSISGEGKSYLSLNLGASLSLIGHPTVILEFDMRKPKLEKVLNKHSKRGLSHYLINEAEINDILHPIDGYNNYFLLPCGSIPPNPAEILSSPRLAQLFQELRKRFNYILVDSPPCTLVTDAQLIAPFADITLFIVRHNFTPKSNFKVVENLYTENRFNKMYLIINAITDDDQAYYYNYNYGNYYTSESDDNNHLDSHKNGQIVSGFLKKVFKNKPAIPKKKEKKEPVLQDLDIITKSTSFTENTVKSTVTSLVDIEHVLVDKTTTDSKKPAPPQPIANATPVNQPDELPAKKYKELAYLAVAGNFTSENKALNLLCILLQKGYQNAFILNEDDAYKVIALGSDDRSEIIESIEHISSISNSRALVHRNRK
;
A
#
# COMPACT_ATOMS: atom_id res chain seq x y z
N MET A 1 9.45 -0.36 -70.36
CA MET A 1 8.82 -0.95 -69.17
C MET A 1 9.85 -1.85 -68.51
N ASN A 2 10.32 -1.48 -67.32
CA ASN A 2 10.98 -2.35 -66.33
C ASN A 2 11.16 -1.50 -65.06
N THR A 3 10.75 -2.01 -63.92
CA THR A 3 10.63 -1.24 -62.68
C THR A 3 11.96 -1.13 -61.95
N ILE A 4 12.30 0.08 -61.48
CA ILE A 4 13.36 0.27 -60.49
C ILE A 4 12.83 -0.32 -59.17
N PRO A 5 13.48 -1.33 -58.56
CA PRO A 5 13.08 -1.81 -57.26
C PRO A 5 13.43 -0.76 -56.20
N SER A 6 12.43 -0.28 -55.47
CA SER A 6 12.63 0.61 -54.33
C SER A 6 13.40 -0.12 -53.24
N GLN A 7 14.71 0.12 -53.13
CA GLN A 7 15.50 -0.41 -52.02
C GLN A 7 15.00 0.21 -50.72
N SER A 8 14.48 -0.62 -49.84
CA SER A 8 14.06 -0.22 -48.50
C SER A 8 15.27 0.23 -47.68
N ILE A 9 15.09 1.29 -46.90
CA ILE A 9 16.11 1.76 -45.96
C ILE A 9 16.27 0.68 -44.89
N GLN A 10 17.28 -0.19 -45.04
CA GLN A 10 17.65 -1.11 -43.98
C GLN A 10 18.17 -0.29 -42.79
N ILE A 11 17.39 -0.25 -41.72
CA ILE A 11 17.84 0.26 -40.43
C ILE A 11 18.99 -0.65 -39.99
N LYS A 12 20.23 -0.19 -40.19
CA LYS A 12 21.43 -0.99 -40.03
C LYS A 12 21.50 -1.46 -38.57
N LYS A 13 21.41 -2.78 -38.35
CA LYS A 13 21.42 -3.37 -37.00
C LYS A 13 22.65 -2.85 -36.24
N LEU A 14 22.42 -2.19 -35.12
CA LEU A 14 23.50 -1.85 -34.19
C LEU A 14 24.08 -3.16 -33.67
N ASP A 15 25.35 -3.44 -33.98
CA ASP A 15 26.01 -4.65 -33.50
C ASP A 15 26.37 -4.49 -32.01
N ILE A 16 25.40 -4.83 -31.17
CA ILE A 16 25.52 -4.81 -29.71
C ILE A 16 26.70 -5.68 -29.26
N HIS A 17 26.96 -6.82 -29.91
CA HIS A 17 28.05 -7.72 -29.56
C HIS A 17 29.42 -7.07 -29.84
N ALA A 18 29.59 -6.47 -31.03
CA ALA A 18 30.80 -5.73 -31.38
C ALA A 18 31.05 -4.51 -30.46
N THR A 19 30.00 -3.84 -29.97
CA THR A 19 30.18 -2.77 -28.95
C THR A 19 30.51 -3.31 -27.56
N MET A 20 29.89 -4.42 -27.14
CA MET A 20 30.09 -5.02 -25.82
C MET A 20 31.52 -5.55 -25.62
N MET A 21 32.10 -6.22 -26.63
CA MET A 21 33.49 -6.68 -26.58
C MET A 21 34.50 -5.51 -26.52
N TYR A 22 34.18 -4.35 -27.10
CA TYR A 22 35.03 -3.16 -27.00
C TYR A 22 35.10 -2.64 -25.55
N TYR A 23 33.96 -2.52 -24.88
CA TYR A 23 33.93 -2.18 -23.45
C TYR A 23 34.57 -3.26 -22.57
N ALA A 24 34.51 -4.54 -22.96
CA ALA A 24 35.20 -5.63 -22.26
C ALA A 24 36.74 -5.52 -22.32
N LYS A 25 37.34 -5.03 -23.42
CA LYS A 25 38.79 -4.72 -23.49
C LYS A 25 39.20 -3.67 -22.42
N ALA A 26 38.26 -2.85 -21.97
CA ALA A 26 38.45 -1.82 -20.94
C ALA A 26 38.12 -2.26 -19.49
N TRP A 27 37.94 -3.56 -19.20
CA TRP A 27 37.49 -4.09 -17.90
C TRP A 27 38.20 -3.55 -16.65
N VAL A 28 39.48 -3.18 -16.76
CA VAL A 28 40.27 -2.58 -15.66
C VAL A 28 39.61 -1.31 -15.12
N TRP A 29 39.07 -0.47 -16.00
CA TRP A 29 38.37 0.77 -15.59
C TRP A 29 37.07 0.49 -14.83
N PHE A 30 36.36 -0.60 -15.17
CA PHE A 30 35.19 -1.05 -14.44
C PHE A 30 35.56 -1.55 -13.03
N VAL A 31 36.63 -2.35 -12.91
CA VAL A 31 37.10 -2.85 -11.60
C VAL A 31 37.59 -1.70 -10.70
N VAL A 32 38.34 -0.74 -11.25
CA VAL A 32 38.82 0.43 -10.50
C VAL A 32 37.64 1.31 -10.06
N SER A 33 36.72 1.66 -10.96
CA SER A 33 35.55 2.50 -10.66
C SER A 33 34.64 1.84 -9.62
N LEU A 34 34.34 0.55 -9.78
CA LEU A 34 33.54 -0.22 -8.82
C LEU A 34 34.22 -0.28 -7.45
N SER A 35 35.54 -0.46 -7.39
CA SER A 35 36.30 -0.46 -6.13
C SER A 35 36.22 0.88 -5.40
N ILE A 36 36.39 2.00 -6.13
CA ILE A 36 36.27 3.36 -5.58
C ILE A 36 34.84 3.61 -5.08
N ALA A 37 33.83 3.18 -5.83
CA ALA A 37 32.43 3.31 -5.45
C ALA A 37 32.08 2.50 -4.20
N MET A 38 32.57 1.26 -4.07
CA MET A 38 32.37 0.41 -2.89
C MET A 38 33.08 0.97 -1.64
N ILE A 39 34.27 1.55 -1.78
CA ILE A 39 34.97 2.25 -0.70
C ILE A 39 34.17 3.50 -0.28
N SER A 40 33.68 4.27 -1.25
CA SER A 40 32.85 5.46 -1.01
C SER A 40 31.54 5.10 -0.30
N ALA A 41 30.90 3.99 -0.68
CA ALA A 41 29.70 3.45 -0.05
C ALA A 41 29.94 3.08 1.43
N TYR A 42 31.08 2.44 1.73
CA TYR A 42 31.47 2.08 3.10
C TYR A 42 31.69 3.32 3.97
N PHE A 43 32.45 4.31 3.48
CA PHE A 43 32.64 5.58 4.20
C PHE A 43 31.30 6.31 4.42
N TYR A 44 30.48 6.44 3.37
CA TYR A 44 29.15 7.05 3.47
C TYR A 44 28.28 6.36 4.52
N TYR A 45 28.22 5.03 4.52
CA TYR A 45 27.52 4.24 5.54
C TYR A 45 28.06 4.51 6.96
N SER A 46 29.39 4.60 7.15
CA SER A 46 29.99 4.87 8.46
C SER A 46 29.74 6.29 9.01
N PHE A 47 29.54 7.28 8.15
CA PHE A 47 29.19 8.66 8.55
C PHE A 47 27.69 8.86 8.85
N GLN A 48 26.81 8.00 8.33
CA GLN A 48 25.39 8.10 8.62
C GLN A 48 25.08 7.70 10.07
N SER A 49 24.18 8.44 10.72
CA SER A 49 23.69 8.07 12.04
C SER A 49 22.71 6.91 11.94
N PRO A 50 22.86 5.84 12.74
CA PRO A 50 21.87 4.77 12.78
C PRO A 50 20.55 5.30 13.34
N VAL A 51 19.44 4.85 12.76
CA VAL A 51 18.08 5.12 13.24
C VAL A 51 17.44 3.78 13.59
N TYR A 52 16.85 3.73 14.78
CA TYR A 52 16.18 2.57 15.32
C TYR A 52 14.67 2.81 15.34
N LEU A 53 13.91 1.73 15.18
CA LEU A 53 12.47 1.73 15.40
C LEU A 53 12.23 1.38 16.87
N VAL A 54 11.36 2.11 17.55
CA VAL A 54 10.87 1.74 18.88
C VAL A 54 9.36 1.59 18.80
N GLU A 55 8.83 0.46 19.28
CA GLU A 55 7.40 0.17 19.29
C GLU A 55 6.89 -0.12 20.71
N ALA A 56 5.63 0.24 20.99
CA ALA A 56 4.86 -0.14 22.17
C ALA A 56 3.44 -0.55 21.76
N ARG A 57 2.75 -1.40 22.54
CA ARG A 57 1.38 -1.84 22.23
C ARG A 57 0.40 -1.50 23.35
N LEU A 58 -0.69 -0.84 22.97
CA LEU A 58 -1.72 -0.33 23.88
C LEU A 58 -3.08 -0.90 23.50
N LEU A 59 -3.69 -1.67 24.39
CA LEU A 59 -5.10 -2.07 24.26
C LEU A 59 -6.00 -0.93 24.71
N ILE A 60 -6.94 -0.52 23.86
CA ILE A 60 -8.12 0.24 24.26
C ILE A 60 -9.22 -0.79 24.59
N LYS A 61 -9.83 -0.69 25.79
CA LYS A 61 -11.08 -1.39 26.08
C LYS A 61 -12.24 -0.62 25.46
N ASP A 62 -13.20 -1.34 24.90
CA ASP A 62 -14.48 -0.79 24.49
C ASP A 62 -15.37 -0.58 25.73
N GLU A 63 -15.72 0.67 26.03
CA GLU A 63 -16.53 1.07 27.20
C GLU A 63 -17.88 0.33 27.28
N LYS A 64 -18.46 -0.03 26.12
CA LYS A 64 -19.82 -0.57 26.04
C LYS A 64 -20.00 -1.93 26.73
N LYS A 65 -18.92 -2.66 27.04
CA LYS A 65 -18.97 -3.99 27.69
C LYS A 65 -19.31 -3.99 29.19
N GLY A 66 -19.42 -2.83 29.84
CA GLY A 66 -19.77 -2.74 31.27
C GLY A 66 -21.24 -2.42 31.59
N ILE A 67 -22.07 -2.05 30.60
CA ILE A 67 -23.32 -1.32 30.87
C ILE A 67 -24.55 -2.01 30.24
N SER A 68 -25.26 -2.78 31.08
CA SER A 68 -26.65 -3.26 30.96
C SER A 68 -27.11 -3.91 29.63
N GLU A 69 -27.47 -5.18 29.70
CA GLU A 69 -27.96 -6.03 28.60
C GLU A 69 -29.39 -5.69 28.12
N GLN A 70 -30.07 -4.71 28.71
CA GLN A 70 -31.51 -4.46 28.51
C GLN A 70 -31.84 -3.41 27.42
N SER A 71 -30.85 -2.79 26.80
CA SER A 71 -31.08 -1.82 25.72
C SER A 71 -31.04 -2.51 24.34
N ILE A 72 -32.16 -3.14 23.94
CA ILE A 72 -32.34 -3.82 22.64
C ILE A 72 -31.96 -2.91 21.45
N LEU A 73 -32.13 -1.60 21.60
CA LEU A 73 -31.68 -0.57 20.62
C LEU A 73 -30.16 -0.60 20.31
N LYS A 74 -29.31 -1.21 21.15
CA LYS A 74 -27.86 -1.35 20.86
C LYS A 74 -27.55 -2.36 19.77
N GLU A 75 -28.42 -3.34 19.49
CA GLU A 75 -28.14 -4.37 18.48
C GLU A 75 -28.13 -3.81 17.05
N LEU A 76 -28.65 -2.60 16.84
CA LEU A 76 -28.52 -1.87 15.57
C LEU A 76 -27.20 -1.07 15.44
N GLU A 77 -26.36 -0.98 16.48
CA GLU A 77 -25.10 -0.19 16.46
C GLU A 77 -23.84 -1.00 16.08
N ILE A 78 -23.97 -2.30 15.77
CA ILE A 78 -22.88 -3.29 15.68
C ILE A 78 -21.71 -2.89 14.76
N PHE A 79 -21.93 -2.03 13.76
CA PHE A 79 -20.92 -1.60 12.77
C PHE A 79 -20.05 -0.39 13.20
N THR A 80 -20.06 0.03 14.47
CA THR A 80 -19.37 1.26 14.92
C THR A 80 -17.97 1.18 15.56
N PRO A 81 -17.27 0.03 15.76
CA PRO A 81 -16.02 -0.02 16.55
C PRO A 81 -14.88 0.83 15.96
N LYS A 82 -14.89 1.04 14.63
CA LYS A 82 -13.91 1.88 13.93
C LYS A 82 -13.82 3.31 14.49
N LYS A 83 -14.95 3.94 14.84
CA LYS A 83 -14.98 5.33 15.33
C LYS A 83 -14.35 5.50 16.71
N VAL A 84 -14.43 4.48 17.57
CA VAL A 84 -13.85 4.54 18.92
C VAL A 84 -12.33 4.59 18.83
N VAL A 85 -11.74 3.68 18.04
CA VAL A 85 -10.29 3.61 17.87
C VAL A 85 -9.72 4.84 17.15
N GLU A 86 -10.43 5.38 16.14
CA GLU A 86 -10.01 6.60 15.42
C GLU A 86 -9.94 7.84 16.34
N ASN A 87 -10.85 7.98 17.31
CA ASN A 87 -10.79 9.08 18.29
C ASN A 87 -9.54 9.01 19.18
N GLU A 88 -9.20 7.82 19.70
CA GLU A 88 -8.04 7.64 20.57
C GLU A 88 -6.71 7.85 19.85
N ILE A 89 -6.65 7.54 18.55
CA ILE A 89 -5.48 7.83 17.70
C ILE A 89 -5.20 9.33 17.66
N GLU A 90 -6.22 10.17 17.53
CA GLU A 90 -6.08 11.64 17.54
C GLU A 90 -5.74 12.19 18.94
N ILE A 91 -6.32 11.60 20.00
CA ILE A 91 -5.95 11.94 21.38
C ILE A 91 -4.47 11.65 21.64
N LEU A 92 -3.97 10.48 21.23
CA LEU A 92 -2.56 10.08 21.36
C LEU A 92 -1.60 10.93 20.51
N LYS A 93 -2.04 11.40 19.33
CA LYS A 93 -1.30 12.34 18.47
C LYS A 93 -1.38 13.80 18.93
N SER A 94 -2.20 14.12 19.93
CA SER A 94 -2.48 15.50 20.35
C SER A 94 -1.24 16.29 20.80
N PHE A 95 -1.25 17.60 20.50
CA PHE A 95 -0.18 18.52 20.94
C PHE A 95 -0.11 18.61 22.46
N THR A 96 -1.24 18.49 23.16
CA THR A 96 -1.32 18.59 24.63
C THR A 96 -0.57 17.47 25.32
N LEU A 97 -0.80 16.20 24.95
CA LEU A 97 -0.06 15.06 25.51
C LEU A 97 1.43 15.13 25.15
N MET A 98 1.77 15.31 23.88
CA MET A 98 3.18 15.38 23.46
C MET A 98 3.92 16.56 24.11
N ASN A 99 3.25 17.68 24.39
CA ASN A 99 3.82 18.79 25.16
C ASN A 99 4.02 18.47 26.65
N ARG A 100 3.20 17.61 27.28
CA ARG A 100 3.47 17.09 28.63
C ARG A 100 4.71 16.18 28.61
N VAL A 101 4.78 15.23 27.67
CA VAL A 101 5.90 14.29 27.50
C VAL A 101 7.23 15.03 27.28
N VAL A 102 7.30 15.93 26.30
CA VAL A 102 8.49 16.76 26.03
C VAL A 102 8.90 17.58 27.26
N GLY A 103 7.93 18.06 28.04
CA GLY A 103 8.15 18.85 29.25
C GLY A 103 8.71 18.06 30.43
N GLN A 104 8.19 16.87 30.71
CA GLN A 104 8.70 16.03 31.82
C GLN A 104 10.08 15.45 31.49
N LEU A 105 10.29 15.00 30.23
CA LEU A 105 11.54 14.38 29.80
C LEU A 105 12.65 15.40 29.48
N GLY A 106 12.32 16.69 29.28
CA GLY A 106 13.31 17.74 28.97
C GLY A 106 13.92 17.60 27.57
N LEU A 107 13.11 17.22 26.58
CA LEU A 107 13.57 16.94 25.20
C LEU A 107 13.86 18.21 24.40
N ASP A 108 13.63 19.38 24.98
CA ASP A 108 14.06 20.69 24.47
C ASP A 108 15.58 20.85 24.46
N VAL A 109 16.33 20.04 25.23
CA VAL A 109 17.80 19.96 25.16
C VAL A 109 18.24 18.61 24.61
N ARG A 110 19.09 18.64 23.57
CA ARG A 110 19.75 17.44 23.02
C ARG A 110 21.24 17.51 23.31
N TYR A 111 21.83 16.35 23.62
CA TYR A 111 23.22 16.22 24.03
C TYR A 111 23.97 15.31 23.06
N TYR A 112 25.19 15.68 22.70
CA TYR A 112 26.00 15.01 21.69
C TYR A 112 27.42 14.74 22.21
N LYS A 113 27.95 13.55 21.93
CA LYS A 113 29.38 13.24 22.07
C LYS A 113 30.03 13.26 20.68
N SER A 114 31.10 14.02 20.54
CA SER A 114 31.85 14.07 19.29
C SER A 114 32.65 12.78 19.11
N THR A 115 32.59 12.20 17.90
CA THR A 115 33.21 10.92 17.53
C THR A 115 33.99 11.10 16.22
N ILE A 116 34.91 10.20 15.90
CA ILE A 116 35.69 10.21 14.64
C ILE A 116 34.78 10.30 13.40
N TRP A 117 33.59 9.70 13.45
CA TRP A 117 32.58 9.71 12.39
C TRP A 117 31.47 10.76 12.59
N GLY A 118 31.71 11.79 13.42
CA GLY A 118 30.78 12.87 13.70
C GLY A 118 30.14 12.85 15.09
N ASP A 119 29.29 13.84 15.37
CA ASP A 119 28.60 14.01 16.65
C ASP A 119 27.43 13.03 16.79
N ARG A 120 27.49 12.12 17.78
CA ARG A 120 26.40 11.17 18.08
C ARG A 120 25.56 11.66 19.26
N GLU A 121 24.23 11.61 19.12
CA GLU A 121 23.31 12.00 20.19
C GLU A 121 23.36 10.99 21.35
N ILE A 122 23.25 11.47 22.60
CA ILE A 122 23.25 10.65 23.81
C ILE A 122 22.06 11.00 24.72
N TYR A 123 21.54 10.00 25.43
CA TYR A 123 20.40 10.14 26.34
C TYR A 123 20.59 9.32 27.62
N GLY A 124 19.88 9.70 28.69
CA GLY A 124 19.94 9.03 30.01
C GLY A 124 21.24 9.27 30.77
N LYS A 125 22.37 8.71 30.32
CA LYS A 125 23.68 8.71 31.02
C LYS A 125 24.46 10.02 30.83
N ILE A 126 23.80 11.16 31.00
CA ILE A 126 24.34 12.51 30.74
C ILE A 126 24.99 13.07 32.02
N PRO A 127 26.23 13.58 32.00
CA PRO A 127 26.93 14.02 33.22
C PRO A 127 26.37 15.30 33.85
N VAL A 128 25.75 16.17 33.06
CA VAL A 128 25.12 17.43 33.51
C VAL A 128 23.74 17.61 32.87
N LYS A 129 22.81 18.24 33.59
CA LYS A 129 21.53 18.72 33.04
C LYS A 129 21.57 20.25 32.96
N ILE A 130 21.30 20.79 31.77
CA ILE A 130 21.25 22.22 31.50
C ILE A 130 19.78 22.67 31.46
N ILE A 131 19.47 23.80 32.10
CA ILE A 131 18.13 24.39 32.15
C ILE A 131 18.24 25.86 31.72
N ALA A 132 17.48 26.29 30.71
CA ALA A 132 17.37 27.70 30.37
C ALA A 132 16.32 28.39 31.26
N ARG A 133 16.69 29.49 31.91
CA ARG A 133 15.78 30.35 32.69
C ARG A 133 15.26 31.53 31.86
N LYS A 134 16.16 32.19 31.13
CA LYS A 134 15.84 33.28 30.19
C LYS A 134 16.68 33.09 28.91
N PRO A 135 16.22 32.26 27.96
CA PRO A 135 16.98 31.97 26.74
C PRO A 135 17.01 33.18 25.79
N LEU A 136 18.18 33.46 25.21
CA LEU A 136 18.31 34.37 24.07
C LEU A 136 18.16 33.60 22.74
N ALA A 137 17.85 34.32 21.65
CA ALA A 137 17.66 33.71 20.33
C ALA A 137 18.91 33.02 19.77
N SER A 138 20.10 33.38 20.27
CA SER A 138 21.39 32.73 20.02
C SER A 138 21.39 31.24 20.43
N LEU A 139 20.80 30.91 21.58
CA LEU A 139 20.78 29.55 22.17
C LEU A 139 20.21 28.46 21.24
N TYR A 140 19.33 28.82 20.32
CA TYR A 140 18.65 27.88 19.41
C TYR A 140 19.35 27.68 18.06
N LYS A 141 20.32 28.54 17.72
CA LYS A 141 20.98 28.52 16.40
C LYS A 141 21.96 27.36 16.29
N GLU A 142 22.94 27.31 17.19
CA GLU A 142 24.15 26.49 17.00
C GLU A 142 24.26 25.32 17.98
N LYS A 143 25.40 24.64 18.00
CA LYS A 143 25.74 23.59 18.97
C LYS A 143 26.80 24.15 19.91
N ILE A 144 26.52 24.22 21.20
CA ILE A 144 27.42 24.84 22.19
C ILE A 144 28.24 23.73 22.86
N LYS A 145 29.54 23.99 23.08
CA LYS A 145 30.48 23.00 23.62
C LYS A 145 30.83 23.28 25.08
N ILE A 146 30.73 22.24 25.91
CA ILE A 146 31.15 22.25 27.32
C ILE A 146 32.40 21.39 27.48
N LYS A 147 33.41 21.91 28.19
CA LYS A 147 34.46 21.11 28.83
C LYS A 147 34.24 21.09 30.33
N PHE A 148 34.49 19.95 30.96
CA PHE A 148 34.45 19.81 32.41
C PHE A 148 35.84 20.13 32.98
N ILE A 149 35.91 20.91 34.06
CA ILE A 149 37.15 21.20 34.78
C ILE A 149 37.16 20.38 36.07
N ASP A 150 36.21 20.68 36.95
CA ASP A 150 36.07 20.08 38.27
C ASP A 150 34.58 19.97 38.67
N ASN A 151 34.31 19.69 39.95
CA ASN A 151 32.96 19.60 40.50
C ASN A 151 32.26 20.95 40.74
N GLN A 152 32.94 22.08 40.53
CA GLN A 152 32.43 23.42 40.86
C GLN A 152 32.31 24.32 39.62
N SER A 153 33.03 24.02 38.54
CA SER A 153 33.14 24.85 37.35
C SER A 153 33.20 24.06 36.05
N ILE A 154 32.63 24.67 35.01
CA ILE A 154 32.64 24.20 33.62
C ILE A 154 33.11 25.31 32.71
N LEU A 155 33.65 24.95 31.56
CA LEU A 155 34.01 25.88 30.50
C LEU A 155 32.99 25.75 29.37
N ILE A 156 32.22 26.82 29.12
CA ILE A 156 31.21 26.91 28.05
C ILE A 156 31.79 27.81 26.96
N ASP A 157 32.08 27.22 25.80
CA ASP A 157 32.61 27.87 24.58
C ASP A 157 33.89 28.72 24.71
N GLY A 158 34.50 28.76 25.90
CA GLY A 158 35.73 29.50 26.20
C GLY A 158 35.74 30.00 27.64
N GLU A 159 34.57 30.45 28.10
CA GLU A 159 34.37 31.11 29.39
C GLU A 159 34.08 30.13 30.53
N GLN A 160 34.61 30.42 31.74
CA GLN A 160 34.46 29.56 32.92
C GLN A 160 33.25 29.99 33.78
N TYR A 161 32.35 29.06 34.05
CA TYR A 161 31.10 29.29 34.78
C TYR A 161 30.91 28.33 35.97
N PRO A 162 30.36 28.81 37.10
CA PRO A 162 30.07 27.97 38.26
C PRO A 162 28.86 27.07 38.07
N ILE A 163 28.93 25.86 38.60
CA ILE A 163 27.86 24.86 38.57
C ILE A 163 26.80 25.17 39.66
N GLY A 164 25.54 24.79 39.41
CA GLY A 164 24.42 24.88 40.36
C GLY A 164 23.76 26.25 40.46
N LYS A 165 24.49 27.34 40.17
CA LYS A 165 24.01 28.72 40.15
C LYS A 165 23.37 29.08 38.80
N ASP A 166 22.54 30.11 38.77
CA ASP A 166 22.13 30.74 37.51
C ASP A 166 23.31 31.57 36.96
N ILE A 167 23.65 31.36 35.70
CA ILE A 167 24.76 31.99 34.99
C ILE A 167 24.23 32.77 33.79
N ASN A 168 24.69 34.00 33.62
CA ASN A 168 24.40 34.79 32.42
C ASN A 168 25.46 34.49 31.37
N THR A 169 25.01 34.09 30.18
CA THR A 169 25.85 33.76 29.02
C THR A 169 25.36 34.54 27.80
N GLU A 170 26.11 34.56 26.70
CA GLU A 170 25.65 35.12 25.42
C GLU A 170 24.40 34.40 24.84
N PHE A 171 24.11 33.21 25.38
CA PHE A 171 22.93 32.40 25.08
C PHE A 171 21.76 32.64 26.06
N GLY A 172 21.92 33.56 27.01
CA GLY A 172 20.95 33.96 28.02
C GLY A 172 21.25 33.43 29.42
N GLN A 173 20.26 33.49 30.31
CA GLN A 173 20.37 32.98 31.68
C GLN A 173 20.15 31.47 31.70
N LEU A 174 21.22 30.71 31.98
CA LEU A 174 21.23 29.25 32.07
C LEU A 174 21.49 28.80 33.51
N ARG A 175 21.18 27.54 33.83
CA ARG A 175 21.62 26.86 35.05
C ARG A 175 22.10 25.46 34.68
N VAL A 176 23.29 25.07 35.14
CA VAL A 176 23.83 23.72 34.93
C VAL A 176 23.87 22.96 36.24
N ILE A 177 23.35 21.73 36.24
CA ILE A 177 23.25 20.85 37.39
C ILE A 177 24.09 19.59 37.10
N ALA A 178 24.98 19.21 38.03
CA ALA A 178 25.74 17.97 37.91
C ALA A 178 24.88 16.75 38.31
N ASN A 179 24.86 15.71 37.47
CA ASN A 179 24.16 14.46 37.75
C ASN A 179 25.08 13.41 38.40
N ARG A 180 26.39 13.67 38.44
CA ARG A 180 27.45 12.84 39.02
C ARG A 180 28.69 13.70 39.31
N SER A 181 29.67 13.14 40.01
CA SER A 181 31.00 13.77 40.15
C SER A 181 31.64 14.05 38.78
N LEU A 182 32.21 15.24 38.62
CA LEU A 182 32.82 15.75 37.40
C LEU A 182 34.32 15.96 37.56
N ASN A 183 35.08 15.64 36.52
CA ASN A 183 36.51 15.92 36.41
C ASN A 183 36.90 16.19 34.95
N SER A 184 38.12 16.68 34.76
CA SER A 184 38.73 16.96 33.45
C SER A 184 38.95 15.72 32.56
N SER A 185 38.74 14.51 33.08
CA SER A 185 38.80 13.25 32.33
C SER A 185 37.48 12.89 31.63
N ILE A 186 36.40 13.64 31.84
CA ILE A 186 35.14 13.46 31.10
C ILE A 186 35.24 14.13 29.73
N ASP A 187 34.94 13.39 28.67
CA ASP A 187 34.91 13.91 27.29
C ASP A 187 34.08 15.20 27.17
N PRO A 188 34.50 16.19 26.36
CA PRO A 188 33.72 17.40 26.10
C PRO A 188 32.32 17.07 25.58
N LEU A 189 31.30 17.65 26.22
CA LEU A 189 29.90 17.45 25.91
C LEU A 189 29.40 18.60 25.03
N ILE A 190 28.76 18.27 23.92
CA ILE A 190 28.12 19.26 23.05
C ILE A 190 26.61 19.24 23.34
N PHE A 191 25.95 20.39 23.35
CA PHE A 191 24.50 20.46 23.52
C PHE A 191 23.85 21.41 22.50
N LYS A 192 22.56 21.18 22.23
CA LYS A 192 21.73 22.08 21.44
C LYS A 192 20.33 22.18 22.03
N PHE A 193 19.87 23.40 22.25
CA PHE A 193 18.48 23.68 22.59
C PHE A 193 17.61 23.74 21.32
N SER A 194 16.34 23.38 21.47
CA SER A 194 15.30 23.57 20.45
C SER A 194 14.07 24.21 21.10
N PRO A 195 13.40 25.19 20.45
CA PRO A 195 12.20 25.79 21.02
C PRO A 195 11.12 24.73 21.27
N ARG A 196 10.59 24.63 22.50
CA ARG A 196 9.71 23.53 22.94
C ARG A 196 8.55 23.25 21.99
N ILE A 197 7.90 24.28 21.44
CA ILE A 197 6.79 24.13 20.46
C ILE A 197 7.27 23.42 19.18
N LYS A 198 8.50 23.70 18.71
CA LYS A 198 9.10 23.00 17.58
C LYS A 198 9.41 21.55 17.95
N THR A 199 10.06 21.31 19.10
CA THR A 199 10.35 19.96 19.61
C THR A 199 9.11 19.08 19.69
N VAL A 200 7.98 19.63 20.17
CA VAL A 200 6.70 18.91 20.22
C VAL A 200 6.21 18.57 18.82
N LYS A 201 6.20 19.53 17.87
CA LYS A 201 5.78 19.27 16.48
C LYS A 201 6.70 18.28 15.75
N ASP A 202 8.00 18.34 16.02
CA ASP A 202 8.98 17.40 15.47
C ASP A 202 8.74 15.97 15.99
N TYR A 203 8.34 15.81 17.27
CA TYR A 203 7.98 14.51 17.83
C TYR A 203 6.57 14.02 17.45
N GLN A 204 5.58 14.90 17.29
CA GLN A 204 4.27 14.53 16.73
C GLN A 204 4.42 13.98 15.29
N LYS A 205 5.30 14.58 14.47
CA LYS A 205 5.59 14.09 13.11
C LYS A 205 6.36 12.76 13.07
N LYS A 206 7.08 12.42 14.14
CA LYS A 206 7.79 11.13 14.29
C LYS A 206 6.89 10.03 14.89
N LEU A 207 5.80 10.41 15.54
CA LEU A 207 4.90 9.48 16.22
C LEU A 207 3.92 8.86 15.23
N ILE A 208 4.13 7.57 14.95
CA ILE A 208 3.17 6.74 14.24
C ILE A 208 2.25 6.11 15.28
N VAL A 209 0.95 6.17 15.03
CA VAL A 209 -0.09 5.51 15.84
C VAL A 209 -1.10 4.91 14.87
N GLU A 210 -1.17 3.59 14.84
CA GLU A 210 -1.99 2.80 13.91
C GLU A 210 -2.52 1.54 14.61
N PRO A 211 -3.73 1.05 14.27
CA PRO A 211 -4.27 -0.18 14.84
C PRO A 211 -3.61 -1.40 14.20
N THR A 212 -3.29 -2.43 15.00
CA THR A 212 -2.54 -3.61 14.52
C THR A 212 -3.24 -4.35 13.37
N THR A 213 -4.57 -4.27 13.29
CA THR A 213 -5.38 -4.62 12.10
C THR A 213 -6.57 -3.65 12.00
N LYS A 214 -7.25 -3.59 10.85
CA LYS A 214 -8.41 -2.69 10.62
C LYS A 214 -9.61 -2.88 11.58
N ALA A 215 -9.63 -3.96 12.37
CA ALA A 215 -10.67 -4.26 13.36
C ALA A 215 -10.10 -4.43 14.79
N SER A 216 -8.81 -4.14 15.00
CA SER A 216 -8.15 -4.27 16.30
C SER A 216 -8.38 -3.05 17.18
N THR A 217 -8.70 -3.25 18.47
CA THR A 217 -8.63 -2.19 19.50
C THR A 217 -7.23 -2.09 20.15
N VAL A 218 -6.26 -2.87 19.64
CA VAL A 218 -4.83 -2.69 19.97
C VAL A 218 -4.20 -1.70 18.99
N LEU A 219 -3.66 -0.62 19.54
CA LEU A 219 -2.81 0.33 18.82
C LEU A 219 -1.34 -0.06 18.97
N THR A 220 -0.62 0.00 17.86
CA THR A 220 0.84 0.06 17.84
C THR A 220 1.25 1.54 17.87
N LEU A 221 2.08 1.91 18.86
CA LEU A 221 2.73 3.21 18.95
C LEU A 221 4.17 3.05 18.49
N ALA A 222 4.62 3.81 17.51
CA ALA A 222 5.99 3.70 16.99
C ALA A 222 6.68 5.06 16.84
N ILE A 223 8.00 5.07 17.05
CA ILE A 223 8.87 6.24 16.87
C ILE A 223 10.20 5.82 16.22
N GLU A 224 10.66 6.62 15.27
CA GLU A 224 12.03 6.52 14.74
C GLU A 224 12.94 7.52 15.47
N ASP A 225 14.00 7.07 16.14
CA ASP A 225 15.03 7.96 16.72
C ASP A 225 16.43 7.31 16.69
N GLY A 226 17.48 8.13 16.85
CA GLY A 226 18.88 7.68 16.78
C GLY A 226 19.38 7.02 18.07
N VAL A 227 18.58 7.08 19.14
CA VAL A 227 18.91 6.51 20.46
C VAL A 227 17.70 5.72 20.96
N VAL A 228 17.82 4.38 20.98
CA VAL A 228 16.77 3.45 21.42
C VAL A 228 16.13 3.87 22.75
N THR A 229 16.94 4.03 23.79
CA THR A 229 16.47 4.37 25.15
C THR A 229 15.76 5.72 25.25
N LYS A 230 15.92 6.59 24.24
CA LYS A 230 15.18 7.85 24.14
C LYS A 230 13.77 7.61 23.60
N GLY A 231 13.63 6.83 22.53
CA GLY A 231 12.33 6.43 21.98
C GLY A 231 11.52 5.61 22.99
N GLU A 232 12.17 4.67 23.70
CA GLU A 232 11.54 3.83 24.73
C GLU A 232 10.94 4.68 25.86
N VAL A 233 11.71 5.64 26.39
CA VAL A 233 11.24 6.54 27.44
C VAL A 233 10.17 7.51 26.93
N ILE A 234 10.24 7.96 25.67
CA ILE A 234 9.19 8.80 25.05
C ILE A 234 7.86 8.06 24.96
N LEU A 235 7.84 6.84 24.39
CA LEU A 235 6.61 6.08 24.22
C LEU A 235 6.03 5.58 25.55
N ASN A 236 6.87 5.09 26.47
CA ASN A 236 6.41 4.71 27.81
C ASN A 236 5.86 5.91 28.60
N GLN A 237 6.46 7.10 28.49
CA GLN A 237 5.91 8.32 29.10
C GLN A 237 4.63 8.79 28.40
N LEU A 238 4.51 8.67 27.07
CA LEU A 238 3.29 9.01 26.34
C LEU A 238 2.10 8.15 26.81
N VAL A 239 2.29 6.84 26.92
CA VAL A 239 1.27 5.93 27.47
C VAL A 239 0.92 6.32 28.91
N LYS A 240 1.90 6.67 29.74
CA LYS A 240 1.67 7.13 31.12
C LYS A 240 0.87 8.44 31.18
N GLU A 241 1.22 9.46 30.40
CA GLU A 241 0.50 10.74 30.35
C GLU A 241 -0.93 10.58 29.80
N TYR A 242 -1.11 9.71 28.82
CA TYR A 242 -2.42 9.36 28.26
C TYR A 242 -3.30 8.68 29.30
N ASN A 243 -2.84 7.59 29.92
CA ASN A 243 -3.55 6.88 30.98
C ASN A 243 -3.89 7.82 32.16
N GLN A 244 -2.95 8.70 32.54
CA GLN A 244 -3.18 9.66 33.62
C GLN A 244 -4.21 10.74 33.23
N SER A 245 -4.25 11.21 31.98
CA SER A 245 -5.30 12.14 31.55
C SER A 245 -6.66 11.45 31.53
N ALA A 246 -6.76 10.24 30.97
CA ALA A 246 -7.99 9.46 30.93
C ALA A 246 -8.58 9.27 32.34
N ILE A 247 -7.78 8.90 33.34
CA ILE A 247 -8.22 8.79 34.73
C ILE A 247 -8.69 10.15 35.30
N ILE A 248 -7.97 11.25 35.02
CA ILE A 248 -8.37 12.59 35.49
C ILE A 248 -9.71 13.03 34.88
N ASP A 249 -9.87 12.87 33.58
CA ASP A 249 -11.06 13.31 32.84
C ASP A 249 -12.28 12.43 33.19
N LYS A 250 -12.08 11.12 33.39
CA LYS A 250 -13.08 10.17 33.89
C LYS A 250 -13.49 10.44 35.34
N ASN A 251 -12.53 10.67 36.24
CA ASN A 251 -12.82 11.02 37.63
C ASN A 251 -13.57 12.37 37.73
N LYS A 252 -13.25 13.34 36.87
CA LYS A 252 -13.98 14.61 36.76
C LYS A 252 -15.43 14.40 36.29
N ALA A 253 -15.65 13.57 35.27
CA ALA A 253 -17.00 13.23 34.80
C ALA A 253 -17.83 12.51 35.89
N ALA A 254 -17.23 11.55 36.59
CA ALA A 254 -17.88 10.84 37.68
C ALA A 254 -18.16 11.74 38.90
N SER A 255 -17.23 12.63 39.28
CA SER A 255 -17.45 13.63 40.35
C SER A 255 -18.63 14.55 40.03
N ASN A 256 -18.64 15.18 38.85
CA ASN A 256 -19.75 16.03 38.40
C ASN A 256 -21.10 15.27 38.39
N THR A 257 -21.07 13.98 38.07
CA THR A 257 -22.26 13.11 38.07
C THR A 257 -22.74 12.80 39.48
N LEU A 258 -21.82 12.54 40.42
CA LEU A 258 -22.13 12.39 41.85
C LEU A 258 -22.72 13.67 42.42
N ASP A 259 -22.10 14.83 42.18
CA ASP A 259 -22.58 16.13 42.63
C ASP A 259 -24.01 16.40 42.13
N PHE A 260 -24.30 16.08 40.87
CA PHE A 260 -25.65 16.19 40.30
C PHE A 260 -26.65 15.22 40.97
N VAL A 261 -26.29 13.94 41.08
CA VAL A 261 -27.17 12.90 41.66
C VAL A 261 -27.45 13.17 43.14
N GLU A 262 -26.45 13.56 43.93
CA GLU A 262 -26.64 13.90 45.35
C GLU A 262 -27.54 15.12 45.54
N ASN A 263 -27.36 16.17 44.73
CA ASN A 263 -28.22 17.34 44.80
C ASN A 263 -29.66 17.01 44.35
N ARG A 264 -29.85 16.12 43.36
CA ARG A 264 -31.19 15.65 43.01
C ARG A 264 -31.81 14.75 44.09
N LEU A 265 -31.04 13.88 44.74
CA LEU A 265 -31.49 13.08 45.89
C LEU A 265 -31.95 13.96 47.06
N LYS A 266 -31.19 15.03 47.39
CA LYS A 266 -31.55 16.01 48.43
C LYS A 266 -32.87 16.75 48.12
N LEU A 267 -33.19 16.96 46.84
CA LEU A 267 -34.48 17.52 46.40
C LEU A 267 -35.59 16.46 46.45
N ILE A 268 -35.39 15.29 45.85
CA ILE A 268 -36.39 14.20 45.80
C ILE A 268 -36.77 13.73 47.21
N SER A 269 -35.82 13.64 48.15
CA SER A 269 -36.12 13.30 49.56
C SER A 269 -37.09 14.29 50.21
N LYS A 270 -36.93 15.61 49.95
CA LYS A 270 -37.90 16.63 50.41
C LYS A 270 -39.23 16.50 49.67
N GLU A 271 -39.20 16.25 48.36
CA GLU A 271 -40.40 16.04 47.54
C GLU A 271 -41.20 14.78 47.93
N ILE A 272 -40.54 13.77 48.51
CA ILE A 272 -41.17 12.57 49.09
C ILE A 272 -41.82 12.92 50.43
N ALA A 273 -41.08 13.53 51.36
CA ALA A 273 -41.62 13.90 52.67
C ALA A 273 -42.84 14.84 52.59
N VAL A 274 -42.93 15.68 51.55
CA VAL A 274 -44.14 16.46 51.24
C VAL A 274 -45.29 15.55 50.81
N VAL A 275 -45.07 14.64 49.85
CA VAL A 275 -46.14 13.76 49.35
C VAL A 275 -46.58 12.72 50.40
N GLU A 276 -45.68 12.24 51.25
CA GLU A 276 -46.02 11.39 52.39
C GLU A 276 -46.95 12.13 53.36
N LYS A 277 -46.66 13.40 53.64
CA LYS A 277 -47.53 14.27 54.42
C LYS A 277 -48.84 14.59 53.69
N ASP A 278 -48.86 14.68 52.37
CA ASP A 278 -50.09 14.84 51.58
C ASP A 278 -50.97 13.57 51.65
N VAL A 279 -50.37 12.36 51.64
CA VAL A 279 -51.10 11.08 51.87
C VAL A 279 -51.63 11.01 53.30
N GLU A 280 -50.79 11.31 54.31
CA GLU A 280 -51.17 11.33 55.72
C GLU A 280 -52.34 12.31 55.95
N LYS A 281 -52.18 13.56 55.50
CA LYS A 281 -53.19 14.59 55.61
C LYS A 281 -54.47 14.21 54.87
N TYR A 282 -54.39 13.74 53.63
CA TYR A 282 -55.57 13.36 52.87
C TYR A 282 -56.35 12.23 53.56
N LYS A 283 -55.64 11.22 54.12
CA LYS A 283 -56.28 10.18 54.94
C LYS A 283 -56.92 10.73 56.21
N SER A 284 -56.26 11.65 56.91
CA SER A 284 -56.78 12.26 58.14
C SER A 284 -57.99 13.15 57.89
N ASP A 285 -57.92 14.05 56.92
CA ASP A 285 -58.97 15.02 56.59
C ASP A 285 -60.26 14.32 56.12
N GLU A 286 -60.12 13.17 55.42
CA GLU A 286 -61.24 12.43 54.84
C GLU A 286 -61.72 11.22 55.66
N GLY A 287 -61.06 10.92 56.79
CA GLY A 287 -61.38 9.79 57.69
C GLY A 287 -61.02 8.40 57.16
N ILE A 288 -60.03 8.30 56.27
CA ILE A 288 -59.71 7.07 55.52
C ILE A 288 -58.68 6.23 56.29
N THR A 289 -59.14 5.17 56.96
CA THR A 289 -58.28 4.11 57.51
C THR A 289 -57.98 3.05 56.45
N ASP A 290 -59.03 2.34 56.02
CA ASP A 290 -59.05 1.47 54.84
C ASP A 290 -60.36 1.71 54.07
N LEU A 291 -60.24 2.26 52.87
CA LEU A 291 -61.38 2.65 52.04
C LEU A 291 -62.15 1.44 51.47
N SER A 292 -61.46 0.32 51.25
CA SER A 292 -62.05 -0.93 50.74
C SER A 292 -62.88 -1.63 51.81
N SER A 293 -62.35 -1.68 53.04
CA SER A 293 -63.10 -2.17 54.21
C SER A 293 -64.30 -1.28 54.53
N GLN A 294 -64.12 0.04 54.59
CA GLN A 294 -65.22 1.00 54.82
C GLN A 294 -66.33 0.87 53.76
N GLY A 295 -65.98 0.81 52.46
CA GLY A 295 -66.95 0.65 51.37
C GLY A 295 -67.73 -0.66 51.44
N SER A 296 -67.06 -1.76 51.80
CA SER A 296 -67.69 -3.07 51.99
C SER A 296 -68.69 -3.04 53.16
N PHE A 297 -68.31 -2.45 54.29
CA PHE A 297 -69.16 -2.27 55.47
C PHE A 297 -70.41 -1.42 55.17
N PHE A 298 -70.27 -0.31 54.44
CA PHE A 298 -71.44 0.50 54.07
C PHE A 298 -72.39 -0.24 53.11
N LEU A 299 -71.88 -1.02 52.16
CA LEU A 299 -72.70 -1.87 51.29
C LEU A 299 -73.43 -2.98 52.07
N GLU A 300 -72.78 -3.58 53.07
CA GLU A 300 -73.40 -4.53 53.98
C GLU A 300 -74.53 -3.87 54.81
N LYS A 301 -74.32 -2.65 55.31
CA LYS A 301 -75.37 -1.90 56.04
C LYS A 301 -76.52 -1.43 55.16
N VAL A 302 -76.30 -1.13 53.88
CA VAL A 302 -77.39 -0.93 52.90
C VAL A 302 -78.18 -2.23 52.76
N LYS A 303 -77.51 -3.37 52.53
CA LYS A 303 -78.17 -4.68 52.37
C LYS A 303 -78.99 -5.11 53.60
N GLU A 304 -78.48 -4.88 54.82
CA GLU A 304 -79.24 -5.10 56.07
C GLU A 304 -80.49 -4.22 56.15
N ASN A 305 -80.34 -2.93 55.87
CA ASN A 305 -81.43 -1.96 55.98
C ASN A 305 -82.46 -2.13 54.84
N ASP A 306 -82.05 -2.58 53.66
CA ASP A 306 -82.92 -3.04 52.57
C ASP A 306 -83.74 -4.28 52.95
N ALA A 307 -83.15 -5.24 53.66
CA ALA A 307 -83.88 -6.42 54.13
C ALA A 307 -84.99 -6.02 55.12
N LEU A 308 -84.68 -5.13 56.08
CA LEU A 308 -85.67 -4.56 57.01
C LEU A 308 -86.73 -3.72 56.28
N LEU A 309 -86.34 -2.95 55.26
CA LEU A 309 -87.26 -2.17 54.42
C LEU A 309 -88.21 -3.08 53.64
N SER A 310 -87.72 -4.22 53.15
CA SER A 310 -88.51 -5.26 52.47
C SER A 310 -89.50 -5.93 53.43
N GLU A 311 -89.07 -6.29 54.64
CA GLU A 311 -89.94 -6.84 55.69
C GLU A 311 -91.08 -5.89 56.06
N VAL A 312 -90.77 -4.61 56.31
CA VAL A 312 -91.78 -3.58 56.60
C VAL A 312 -92.72 -3.34 55.41
N ASN A 313 -92.23 -3.44 54.16
CA ASN A 313 -93.09 -3.37 52.98
C ASN A 313 -94.05 -4.58 52.88
N LEU A 314 -93.58 -5.79 53.20
CA LEU A 314 -94.43 -6.99 53.25
C LEU A 314 -95.51 -6.88 54.35
N GLN A 315 -95.15 -6.37 55.52
CA GLN A 315 -96.08 -6.09 56.62
C GLN A 315 -97.14 -5.04 56.25
N ILE A 316 -96.77 -3.98 55.51
CA ILE A 316 -97.73 -3.00 54.99
C ILE A 316 -98.65 -3.64 53.94
N ALA A 317 -98.10 -4.46 53.04
CA ALA A 317 -98.87 -5.13 52.00
C ALA A 317 -99.88 -6.17 52.57
N SER A 318 -99.52 -6.89 53.64
CA SER A 318 -100.44 -7.80 54.33
C SER A 318 -101.51 -7.04 55.14
N LEU A 319 -101.17 -5.91 55.76
CA LEU A 319 -102.20 -5.00 56.33
C LEU A 319 -103.17 -4.48 55.25
N GLU A 320 -102.69 -4.09 54.07
CA GLU A 320 -103.56 -3.66 52.96
C GLU A 320 -104.42 -4.79 52.38
N GLY A 321 -103.96 -6.04 52.49
CA GLY A 321 -104.79 -7.23 52.20
C GLY A 321 -105.91 -7.40 53.24
N LEU A 322 -105.59 -7.27 54.53
CA LEU A 322 -106.55 -7.34 55.63
C LEU A 322 -107.58 -6.19 55.59
N GLU A 323 -107.13 -4.97 55.30
CA GLU A 323 -107.98 -3.77 55.13
C GLU A 323 -109.04 -3.97 54.03
N LYS A 324 -108.63 -4.55 52.89
CA LYS A 324 -109.53 -4.94 51.79
C LYS A 324 -110.47 -6.07 52.18
N TYR A 325 -109.99 -7.08 52.92
CA TYR A 325 -110.83 -8.18 53.40
C TYR A 325 -111.93 -7.68 54.35
N VAL A 326 -111.59 -6.86 55.35
CA VAL A 326 -112.54 -6.31 56.34
C VAL A 326 -113.66 -5.53 55.65
N HIS A 327 -113.32 -4.69 54.66
CA HIS A 327 -114.28 -3.94 53.85
C HIS A 327 -115.13 -4.82 52.92
N ASN A 328 -114.53 -5.81 52.24
CA ASN A 328 -115.21 -6.59 51.18
C ASN A 328 -115.84 -7.92 51.64
N ALA A 329 -115.68 -8.31 52.91
CA ALA A 329 -116.22 -9.55 53.50
C ALA A 329 -117.77 -9.65 53.50
N SER A 330 -118.49 -8.68 52.92
CA SER A 330 -119.91 -8.84 52.58
C SER A 330 -120.18 -9.86 51.46
N SER A 331 -119.16 -10.24 50.67
CA SER A 331 -119.39 -10.81 49.33
C SER A 331 -118.56 -12.04 48.97
N ASN A 332 -117.46 -12.34 49.67
CA ASN A 332 -116.68 -13.58 49.49
C ASN A 332 -116.61 -14.34 50.81
N ARG A 333 -116.93 -15.64 50.79
CA ARG A 333 -117.01 -16.50 51.98
C ARG A 333 -115.75 -17.37 52.12
N GLY A 334 -115.23 -17.49 53.34
CA GLY A 334 -114.44 -18.64 53.78
C GLY A 334 -112.92 -18.48 53.89
N GLU A 335 -112.28 -17.56 53.16
CA GLU A 335 -110.81 -17.42 53.16
C GLU A 335 -110.34 -16.23 54.02
N ILE A 336 -109.69 -16.53 55.14
CA ILE A 336 -108.95 -15.55 55.95
C ILE A 336 -107.58 -15.32 55.27
N PRO A 337 -107.17 -14.07 54.97
CA PRO A 337 -105.87 -13.81 54.35
C PRO A 337 -104.70 -14.33 55.20
N ILE A 338 -103.70 -14.95 54.56
CA ILE A 338 -102.49 -15.43 55.26
C ILE A 338 -101.68 -14.22 55.75
N ILE A 339 -101.63 -14.05 57.07
CA ILE A 339 -100.96 -12.94 57.74
C ILE A 339 -99.45 -13.21 57.79
N ILE A 340 -98.73 -12.87 56.72
CA ILE A 340 -97.27 -13.00 56.67
C ILE A 340 -96.62 -11.82 57.41
N GLY A 341 -95.79 -12.14 58.41
CA GLY A 341 -94.85 -11.20 59.05
C GLY A 341 -95.41 -10.24 60.10
N LEU A 342 -96.72 -10.25 60.40
CA LEU A 342 -97.33 -9.37 61.40
C LEU A 342 -97.60 -10.11 62.73
N ASN A 343 -96.83 -9.78 63.77
CA ASN A 343 -97.04 -10.26 65.13
C ASN A 343 -97.85 -9.25 65.96
N ASP A 344 -99.11 -9.00 65.60
CA ASP A 344 -100.06 -8.22 66.41
C ASP A 344 -101.13 -9.16 67.03
N PRO A 345 -101.03 -9.49 68.33
CA PRO A 345 -102.01 -10.34 69.02
C PRO A 345 -103.39 -9.70 69.14
N VAL A 346 -103.48 -8.37 69.16
CA VAL A 346 -104.76 -7.63 69.27
C VAL A 346 -105.50 -7.70 67.94
N LEU A 347 -104.81 -7.42 66.83
CA LEU A 347 -105.36 -7.58 65.48
C LEU A 347 -105.78 -9.03 65.23
N THR A 348 -104.95 -10.00 65.60
CA THR A 348 -105.25 -11.44 65.46
C THR A 348 -106.49 -11.85 66.26
N GLY A 349 -106.59 -11.40 67.52
CA GLY A 349 -107.76 -11.66 68.37
C GLY A 349 -109.04 -11.00 67.86
N LEU A 350 -108.94 -9.78 67.31
CA LEU A 350 -110.07 -9.09 66.67
C LEU A 350 -110.52 -9.78 65.37
N ILE A 351 -109.59 -10.26 64.54
CA ILE A 351 -109.90 -11.03 63.32
C ILE A 351 -110.58 -12.35 63.66
N HIS A 352 -110.09 -13.09 64.66
CA HIS A 352 -110.75 -14.31 65.13
C HIS A 352 -112.17 -14.00 65.65
N LYS A 353 -112.33 -12.92 66.43
CA LYS A 353 -113.65 -12.48 66.92
C LYS A 353 -114.59 -12.13 65.76
N LEU A 354 -114.10 -11.42 64.74
CA LEU A 354 -114.88 -11.11 63.54
C LEU A 354 -115.33 -12.40 62.83
N GLY A 355 -114.41 -13.34 62.62
CA GLY A 355 -114.73 -14.64 62.00
C GLY A 355 -115.78 -15.44 62.78
N THR A 356 -115.73 -15.43 64.11
CA THR A 356 -116.78 -16.06 64.93
C THR A 356 -118.14 -15.36 64.80
N LEU A 357 -118.17 -14.01 64.78
CA LEU A 357 -119.42 -13.25 64.65
C LEU A 357 -120.03 -13.37 63.24
N GLU A 358 -119.20 -13.41 62.19
CA GLU A 358 -119.67 -13.63 60.81
C GLU A 358 -120.15 -15.08 60.60
N SER A 359 -119.51 -16.08 61.23
CA SER A 359 -119.98 -17.48 61.23
C SER A 359 -121.31 -17.66 61.98
N GLU A 360 -121.45 -17.05 63.17
CA GLU A 360 -122.70 -17.03 63.95
C GLU A 360 -123.82 -16.35 63.16
N LYS A 361 -123.52 -15.24 62.48
CA LYS A 361 -124.46 -14.54 61.59
C LYS A 361 -124.88 -15.42 60.41
N ASP A 362 -123.95 -16.11 59.76
CA ASP A 362 -124.26 -16.97 58.62
C ASP A 362 -125.16 -18.15 59.05
N GLN A 363 -124.92 -18.77 60.21
CA GLN A 363 -125.82 -19.78 60.80
C GLN A 363 -127.22 -19.22 61.09
N LEU A 364 -127.30 -18.04 61.72
CA LEU A 364 -128.56 -17.40 62.08
C LEU A 364 -129.33 -16.95 60.82
N SER A 365 -128.63 -16.56 59.75
CA SER A 365 -129.25 -16.17 58.46
C SER A 365 -129.90 -17.34 57.69
N GLN A 366 -129.50 -18.59 57.96
CA GLN A 366 -130.09 -19.78 57.34
C GLN A 366 -131.47 -20.15 57.93
N THR A 367 -131.80 -19.62 59.11
CA THR A 367 -133.03 -19.95 59.84
C THR A 367 -133.95 -18.74 60.11
N VAL A 368 -133.48 -17.52 59.82
CA VAL A 368 -134.15 -16.28 60.27
C VAL A 368 -134.16 -15.20 59.19
N GLY A 369 -135.34 -14.61 58.94
CA GLY A 369 -135.50 -13.50 58.00
C GLY A 369 -134.86 -12.17 58.48
N PRO A 370 -134.55 -11.23 57.56
CA PRO A 370 -133.64 -10.11 57.78
C PRO A 370 -134.10 -9.01 58.78
N ALA A 371 -135.26 -9.17 59.42
CA ALA A 371 -135.85 -8.19 60.34
C ALA A 371 -135.71 -8.56 61.84
N ASN A 372 -135.09 -9.70 62.18
CA ASN A 372 -134.99 -10.16 63.57
C ASN A 372 -134.07 -9.24 64.43
N PRO A 373 -134.51 -8.79 65.63
CA PRO A 373 -133.68 -8.02 66.55
C PRO A 373 -132.30 -8.62 66.86
N LEU A 374 -132.20 -9.95 66.99
CA LEU A 374 -130.93 -10.65 67.27
C LEU A 374 -129.92 -10.52 66.11
N ALA A 375 -130.41 -10.61 64.86
CA ALA A 375 -129.60 -10.36 63.68
C ALA A 375 -129.10 -8.91 63.63
N LYS A 376 -129.92 -7.94 64.07
CA LYS A 376 -129.54 -6.53 64.14
C LYS A 376 -128.52 -6.24 65.25
N THR A 377 -128.63 -6.88 66.43
CA THR A 377 -127.60 -6.76 67.47
C THR A 377 -126.28 -7.37 67.04
N LEU A 378 -126.31 -8.52 66.35
CA LEU A 378 -125.11 -9.17 65.82
C LEU A 378 -124.48 -8.35 64.69
N GLN A 379 -125.28 -7.76 63.79
CA GLN A 379 -124.82 -6.81 62.78
C GLN A 379 -124.12 -5.58 63.40
N ASN A 380 -124.65 -5.03 64.50
CA ASN A 380 -124.00 -3.94 65.23
C ASN A 380 -122.68 -4.37 65.88
N GLN A 381 -122.60 -5.58 66.45
CA GLN A 381 -121.36 -6.12 67.02
C GLN A 381 -120.29 -6.38 65.95
N ILE A 382 -120.69 -6.85 64.76
CA ILE A 382 -119.81 -6.98 63.59
C ILE A 382 -119.31 -5.60 63.16
N ALA A 383 -120.19 -4.60 63.03
CA ALA A 383 -119.79 -3.23 62.64
C ALA A 383 -118.79 -2.61 63.63
N ILE A 384 -119.04 -2.71 64.94
CA ILE A 384 -118.10 -2.24 65.98
C ILE A 384 -116.77 -3.00 65.90
N THR A 385 -116.80 -4.31 65.68
CA THR A 385 -115.58 -5.13 65.57
C THR A 385 -114.78 -4.76 64.30
N LYS A 386 -115.45 -4.50 63.16
CA LYS A 386 -114.80 -4.04 61.92
C LYS A 386 -114.19 -2.64 62.07
N ASN A 387 -114.86 -1.72 62.75
CA ASN A 387 -114.29 -0.39 63.05
C ASN A 387 -113.04 -0.53 63.93
N ASN A 388 -113.10 -1.29 65.02
CA ASN A 388 -111.94 -1.52 65.90
C ASN A 388 -110.75 -2.17 65.15
N ILE A 389 -111.02 -3.07 64.20
CA ILE A 389 -109.99 -3.64 63.32
C ILE A 389 -109.43 -2.56 62.39
N SER A 390 -110.28 -1.74 61.78
CA SER A 390 -109.86 -0.64 60.88
C SER A 390 -108.99 0.39 61.60
N ASP A 391 -109.32 0.74 62.85
CA ASP A 391 -108.56 1.69 63.67
C ASP A 391 -107.20 1.13 64.10
N ASN A 392 -107.13 -0.16 64.47
CA ASN A 392 -105.86 -0.85 64.73
C ASN A 392 -105.02 -0.95 63.44
N ILE A 393 -105.59 -1.41 62.32
CA ILE A 393 -104.90 -1.50 61.02
C ILE A 393 -104.36 -0.12 60.62
N HIS A 394 -105.16 0.95 60.71
CA HIS A 394 -104.73 2.30 60.40
C HIS A 394 -103.57 2.77 61.31
N THR A 395 -103.64 2.47 62.61
CA THR A 395 -102.59 2.83 63.58
C THR A 395 -101.29 2.09 63.28
N THR A 396 -101.34 0.77 63.10
CA THR A 396 -100.17 -0.07 62.80
C THR A 396 -99.60 0.26 61.42
N LYS A 397 -100.44 0.52 60.40
CA LYS A 397 -100.04 0.99 59.07
C LYS A 397 -99.38 2.38 59.13
N THR A 398 -99.85 3.28 59.99
CA THR A 398 -99.21 4.60 60.23
C THR A 398 -97.82 4.45 60.88
N MET A 399 -97.69 3.52 61.84
CA MET A 399 -96.41 3.20 62.47
C MET A 399 -95.41 2.58 61.47
N LEU A 400 -95.83 1.56 60.72
CA LEU A 400 -95.00 0.89 59.71
C LEU A 400 -94.63 1.81 58.54
N THR A 401 -95.54 2.65 58.05
CA THR A 401 -95.20 3.64 57.00
C THR A 401 -94.26 4.74 57.50
N THR A 402 -94.25 5.04 58.80
CA THR A 402 -93.25 5.90 59.45
C THR A 402 -91.90 5.19 59.55
N ASN A 403 -91.88 3.92 59.96
CA ASN A 403 -90.66 3.09 59.99
C ASN A 403 -90.05 2.95 58.58
N ARG A 404 -90.88 2.63 57.57
CA ARG A 404 -90.50 2.61 56.15
C ARG A 404 -89.83 3.91 55.70
N ARG A 405 -90.35 5.06 56.13
CA ARG A 405 -89.79 6.39 55.79
C ARG A 405 -88.42 6.59 56.45
N LEU A 406 -88.23 6.11 57.68
CA LEU A 406 -86.95 6.13 58.38
C LEU A 406 -85.92 5.23 57.66
N LEU A 407 -86.26 3.96 57.45
CA LEU A 407 -85.41 2.98 56.75
C LEU A 407 -85.02 3.48 55.33
N HIS A 408 -85.97 4.00 54.55
CA HIS A 408 -85.69 4.56 53.23
C HIS A 408 -84.79 5.81 53.31
N LYS A 409 -84.92 6.65 54.35
CA LYS A 409 -83.99 7.76 54.58
C LYS A 409 -82.58 7.23 54.88
N THR A 410 -82.45 6.24 55.77
CA THR A 410 -81.17 5.60 56.12
C THR A 410 -80.48 5.05 54.87
N ASN A 411 -81.19 4.33 53.99
CA ASN A 411 -80.66 3.91 52.69
C ASN A 411 -80.18 5.10 51.84
N ALA A 412 -81.03 6.12 51.66
CA ALA A 412 -80.69 7.27 50.84
C ALA A 412 -79.49 8.07 51.39
N ASP A 413 -79.23 8.03 52.69
CA ASP A 413 -78.05 8.64 53.31
C ASP A 413 -76.79 7.74 53.23
N LEU A 414 -76.94 6.41 53.40
CA LEU A 414 -75.86 5.43 53.17
C LEU A 414 -75.41 5.40 51.69
N GLU A 415 -76.35 5.45 50.75
CA GLU A 415 -76.06 5.50 49.31
C GLU A 415 -75.20 6.73 48.93
N LYS A 416 -75.44 7.90 49.56
CA LYS A 416 -74.61 9.09 49.33
C LYS A 416 -73.17 8.86 49.79
N LEU A 417 -72.99 8.20 50.93
CA LEU A 417 -71.66 7.83 51.44
C LEU A 417 -70.96 6.86 50.47
N VAL A 418 -71.63 5.79 50.05
CA VAL A 418 -71.10 4.81 49.07
C VAL A 418 -70.71 5.50 47.74
N ARG A 419 -71.57 6.40 47.22
CA ARG A 419 -71.30 7.16 45.98
C ARG A 419 -70.11 8.13 46.10
N SER A 420 -69.73 8.55 47.31
CA SER A 420 -68.56 9.41 47.53
C SER A 420 -67.22 8.66 47.44
N ILE A 421 -67.22 7.35 47.74
CA ILE A 421 -66.00 6.54 47.90
C ILE A 421 -65.12 6.52 46.64
N PRO A 422 -65.64 6.29 45.41
CA PRO A 422 -64.81 6.28 44.20
C PRO A 422 -64.12 7.62 43.89
N HIS A 423 -64.64 8.74 44.40
CA HIS A 423 -63.98 10.04 44.29
C HIS A 423 -62.80 10.15 45.28
N LYS A 424 -63.00 9.72 46.54
CA LYS A 424 -61.93 9.65 47.54
C LYS A 424 -60.81 8.71 47.11
N GLU A 425 -61.17 7.56 46.55
CA GLU A 425 -60.23 6.55 46.03
C GLU A 425 -59.33 7.12 44.93
N ARG A 426 -59.93 7.76 43.90
CA ARG A 426 -59.18 8.35 42.78
C ARG A 426 -58.24 9.46 43.24
N ALA A 427 -58.63 10.28 44.22
CA ALA A 427 -57.76 11.30 44.80
C ALA A 427 -56.57 10.65 45.53
N LEU A 428 -56.82 9.70 46.43
CA LEU A 428 -55.78 8.96 47.15
C LEU A 428 -54.83 8.20 46.21
N LEU A 429 -55.35 7.57 45.15
CA LEU A 429 -54.55 6.87 44.13
C LEU A 429 -53.65 7.83 43.36
N ASN A 430 -54.11 9.04 43.02
CA ASN A 430 -53.27 10.03 42.34
C ASN A 430 -52.09 10.49 43.21
N ILE A 431 -52.31 10.74 44.51
CA ILE A 431 -51.24 11.11 45.46
C ILE A 431 -50.29 9.92 45.66
N THR A 432 -50.82 8.72 45.92
CA THR A 432 -50.05 7.48 46.07
C THR A 432 -49.22 7.16 44.82
N ARG A 433 -49.71 7.46 43.61
CA ARG A 433 -48.96 7.29 42.35
C ARG A 433 -47.80 8.27 42.24
N GLN A 434 -47.95 9.52 42.70
CA GLN A 434 -46.82 10.45 42.79
C GLN A 434 -45.80 9.99 43.84
N GLN A 435 -46.23 9.44 44.98
CA GLN A 435 -45.36 8.86 45.99
C GLN A 435 -44.53 7.71 45.39
N ALA A 436 -45.19 6.77 44.70
CA ALA A 436 -44.54 5.62 44.08
C ALA A 436 -43.49 6.05 43.03
N ILE A 437 -43.83 6.97 42.12
CA ILE A 437 -42.89 7.47 41.09
C ILE A 437 -41.69 8.19 41.73
N LYS A 438 -41.90 8.96 42.81
CA LYS A 438 -40.80 9.62 43.53
C LYS A 438 -39.92 8.62 44.27
N ASN A 439 -40.49 7.58 44.88
CA ASN A 439 -39.74 6.52 45.57
C ASN A 439 -38.95 5.64 44.58
N GLU A 440 -39.51 5.34 43.42
CA GLU A 440 -38.80 4.67 42.31
C GLU A 440 -37.63 5.52 41.82
N LEU A 441 -37.87 6.81 41.54
CA LEU A 441 -36.82 7.75 41.11
C LEU A 441 -35.73 7.93 42.18
N TYR A 442 -36.09 7.99 43.46
CA TYR A 442 -35.13 8.02 44.57
C TYR A 442 -34.27 6.76 44.60
N THR A 443 -34.89 5.58 44.47
CA THR A 443 -34.20 4.28 44.45
C THR A 443 -33.27 4.17 43.23
N TYR A 444 -33.72 4.61 42.05
CA TYR A 444 -32.91 4.70 40.84
C TYR A 444 -31.70 5.63 41.02
N LEU A 445 -31.92 6.84 41.55
CA LEU A 445 -30.85 7.81 41.80
C LEU A 445 -29.86 7.31 42.87
N LEU A 446 -30.33 6.61 43.90
CA LEU A 446 -29.48 6.01 44.93
C LEU A 446 -28.63 4.88 44.34
N LYS A 447 -29.24 3.97 43.55
CA LYS A 447 -28.50 2.96 42.77
C LYS A 447 -27.45 3.61 41.86
N LYS A 448 -27.81 4.69 41.16
CA LYS A 448 -26.90 5.40 40.26
C LYS A 448 -25.79 6.15 41.03
N ARG A 449 -26.04 6.61 42.26
CA ARG A 449 -25.01 7.15 43.15
C ARG A 449 -23.97 6.10 43.47
N GLU A 450 -24.38 4.93 43.95
CA GLU A 450 -23.45 3.84 44.31
C GLU A 450 -22.66 3.34 43.09
N GLU A 451 -23.33 3.19 41.93
CA GLU A 451 -22.67 2.84 40.65
C GLU A 451 -21.59 3.86 40.26
N THR A 452 -21.89 5.16 40.36
CA THR A 452 -20.97 6.24 40.00
C THR A 452 -19.85 6.39 41.05
N ALA A 453 -20.15 6.18 42.33
CA ALA A 453 -19.19 6.21 43.43
C ALA A 453 -18.18 5.06 43.33
N LEU A 454 -18.65 3.86 42.99
CA LEU A 454 -17.80 2.70 42.70
C LEU A 454 -16.91 2.96 41.48
N SER A 455 -17.44 3.55 40.41
CA SER A 455 -16.67 3.92 39.22
C SER A 455 -15.57 4.96 39.53
N TYR A 456 -15.91 5.99 40.31
CA TYR A 456 -14.98 7.01 40.79
C TYR A 456 -13.88 6.44 41.70
N ALA A 457 -14.25 5.56 42.64
CA ALA A 457 -13.31 4.90 43.54
C ALA A 457 -12.42 3.87 42.83
N ALA A 458 -12.90 3.23 41.76
CA ALA A 458 -12.14 2.24 41.00
C ALA A 458 -10.97 2.86 40.22
N ALA A 459 -11.12 4.09 39.69
CA ALA A 459 -10.06 4.92 39.07
C ALA A 459 -9.15 4.20 38.03
N ILE A 460 -9.65 3.15 37.37
CA ILE A 460 -8.91 2.36 36.38
C ILE A 460 -9.02 3.00 34.99
N SER A 461 -7.86 3.13 34.33
CA SER A 461 -7.78 3.50 32.92
C SER A 461 -8.44 2.45 32.03
N ASP A 462 -9.19 2.90 31.02
CA ASP A 462 -9.82 2.04 30.02
C ASP A 462 -8.79 1.48 29.03
N SER A 463 -7.60 2.07 28.99
CA SER A 463 -6.43 1.51 28.35
C SER A 463 -5.69 0.49 29.22
N ARG A 464 -5.09 -0.52 28.59
CA ARG A 464 -4.11 -1.44 29.20
C ARG A 464 -2.89 -1.54 28.29
N THR A 465 -1.71 -1.20 28.81
CA THR A 465 -0.44 -1.50 28.13
C THR A 465 -0.32 -3.02 27.98
N ILE A 466 -0.13 -3.51 26.75
CA ILE A 466 0.18 -4.91 26.47
C ILE A 466 1.70 -5.06 26.52
N ASP A 467 2.39 -4.39 25.60
CA ASP A 467 3.85 -4.39 25.49
C ASP A 467 4.38 -3.00 25.83
N MET A 468 5.35 -2.94 26.74
CA MET A 468 6.11 -1.71 27.00
C MET A 468 6.94 -1.33 25.78
N ALA A 469 7.34 -0.06 25.69
CA ALA A 469 8.15 0.40 24.56
C ALA A 469 9.52 -0.26 24.53
N LEU A 470 9.86 -0.90 23.41
CA LEU A 470 11.11 -1.62 23.16
C LEU A 470 11.69 -1.24 21.79
N GLY A 471 13.01 -1.04 21.72
CA GLY A 471 13.70 -0.77 20.46
C GLY A 471 14.06 -2.00 19.65
N SER A 472 14.18 -1.82 18.33
CA SER A 472 14.78 -2.78 17.43
C SER A 472 16.26 -3.02 17.79
N SER A 473 16.68 -4.28 17.84
CA SER A 473 18.08 -4.66 18.10
C SER A 473 19.03 -4.15 17.01
N GLU A 474 18.55 -4.12 15.76
CA GLU A 474 19.26 -3.61 14.59
C GLU A 474 18.70 -2.25 14.14
N PRO A 475 19.53 -1.37 13.53
CA PRO A 475 19.06 -0.09 13.01
C PRO A 475 18.32 -0.29 11.67
N ILE A 476 17.09 0.22 11.59
CA ILE A 476 16.27 0.17 10.36
C ILE A 476 16.83 1.03 9.23
N LYS A 477 17.61 2.08 9.55
CA LYS A 477 18.24 2.97 8.58
C LYS A 477 19.66 3.35 9.06
N PRO A 478 20.64 3.51 8.15
CA PRO A 478 20.54 3.27 6.70
C PRO A 478 20.64 1.77 6.33
N VAL A 479 19.87 1.34 5.33
CA VAL A 479 19.92 -0.05 4.84
C VAL A 479 21.17 -0.27 4.00
N MET A 480 22.16 -1.00 4.54
CA MET A 480 23.44 -1.32 3.86
C MET A 480 23.25 -1.76 2.40
N ARG A 481 22.38 -2.75 2.17
CA ARG A 481 22.13 -3.36 0.85
C ARG A 481 21.79 -2.32 -0.21
N ASN A 482 20.94 -1.35 0.12
CA ASN A 482 20.44 -0.36 -0.83
C ASN A 482 21.54 0.66 -1.20
N ILE A 483 22.40 1.03 -0.23
CA ILE A 483 23.56 1.89 -0.47
C ILE A 483 24.57 1.18 -1.38
N PHE A 484 24.96 -0.06 -1.07
CA PHE A 484 25.93 -0.79 -1.88
C PHE A 484 25.44 -1.09 -3.30
N ILE A 485 24.14 -1.37 -3.49
CA ILE A 485 23.54 -1.51 -4.83
C ILE A 485 23.63 -0.19 -5.62
N LEU A 486 23.23 0.94 -5.01
CA LEU A 486 23.22 2.25 -5.66
C LEU A 486 24.65 2.68 -6.07
N PHE A 487 25.61 2.60 -5.16
CA PHE A 487 27.00 2.92 -5.46
C PHE A 487 27.62 1.93 -6.46
N GLY A 488 27.31 0.64 -6.37
CA GLY A 488 27.76 -0.35 -7.34
C GLY A 488 27.27 -0.06 -8.77
N LEU A 489 26.00 0.34 -8.93
CA LEU A 489 25.42 0.75 -10.20
C LEU A 489 26.13 2.00 -10.76
N ILE A 490 26.33 3.04 -9.93
CA ILE A 490 27.09 4.24 -10.32
C ILE A 490 28.52 3.87 -10.76
N GLY A 491 29.18 2.98 -10.01
CA GLY A 491 30.52 2.49 -10.30
C GLY A 491 30.64 1.72 -11.62
N LEU A 492 29.57 1.08 -12.09
CA LEU A 492 29.51 0.39 -13.39
C LEU A 492 29.13 1.32 -14.55
N CYS A 493 28.25 2.30 -14.33
CA CYS A 493 27.83 3.24 -15.38
C CYS A 493 28.89 4.31 -15.70
N LEU A 494 29.66 4.76 -14.72
CA LEU A 494 30.63 5.85 -14.90
C LEU A 494 31.75 5.55 -15.94
N PRO A 495 32.33 4.33 -16.00
CA PRO A 495 33.25 3.94 -17.07
C PRO A 495 32.61 3.95 -18.47
N VAL A 496 31.36 3.47 -18.60
CA VAL A 496 30.64 3.48 -19.88
C VAL A 496 30.46 4.92 -20.37
N ALA A 497 30.03 5.83 -19.48
CA ALA A 497 29.86 7.24 -19.81
C ALA A 497 31.20 7.90 -20.24
N LEU A 498 32.28 7.68 -19.49
CA LEU A 498 33.59 8.25 -19.82
C LEU A 498 34.16 7.72 -21.15
N LEU A 499 33.99 6.42 -21.44
CA LEU A 499 34.41 5.82 -22.70
C LEU A 499 33.54 6.30 -23.88
N ALA A 500 32.22 6.38 -23.71
CA ALA A 500 31.32 6.93 -24.74
C ALA A 500 31.62 8.41 -25.05
N ILE A 501 31.91 9.23 -24.03
CA ILE A 501 32.33 10.63 -24.20
C ILE A 501 33.69 10.74 -24.92
N ARG A 502 34.62 9.81 -24.66
CA ARG A 502 35.90 9.73 -25.37
C ARG A 502 35.70 9.36 -26.85
N ASP A 503 34.95 8.29 -27.14
CA ASP A 503 34.69 7.83 -28.50
C ASP A 503 33.90 8.87 -29.31
N SER A 504 32.91 9.53 -28.70
CA SER A 504 32.12 10.61 -29.33
C SER A 504 32.93 11.87 -29.69
N ARG A 505 34.18 11.99 -29.23
CA ARG A 505 35.10 13.08 -29.61
C ARG A 505 36.12 12.66 -30.68
N ASN A 506 36.11 11.42 -31.15
CA ASN A 506 37.02 10.93 -32.19
C ASN A 506 36.39 11.01 -33.59
N ASN A 507 36.75 12.06 -34.33
CA ASN A 507 36.25 12.31 -35.68
C ASN A 507 37.00 11.54 -36.79
N ARG A 508 37.90 10.59 -36.46
CA ARG A 508 38.64 9.77 -37.44
C ARG A 508 38.04 8.38 -37.59
N ILE A 509 38.22 7.78 -38.75
CA ILE A 509 37.82 6.39 -39.02
C ILE A 509 38.75 5.45 -38.26
N VAL A 510 38.17 4.56 -37.45
CA VAL A 510 38.89 3.50 -36.73
C VAL A 510 38.34 2.14 -37.12
N ARG A 511 37.01 2.02 -37.22
CA ARG A 511 36.32 0.75 -37.47
C ARG A 511 35.92 0.62 -38.94
N ARG A 512 36.00 -0.59 -39.53
CA ARG A 512 35.38 -0.89 -40.83
C ARG A 512 33.88 -0.52 -40.85
N LEU A 513 33.20 -0.73 -39.72
CA LEU A 513 31.81 -0.31 -39.50
C LEU A 513 31.60 1.22 -39.58
N ASP A 514 32.63 2.05 -39.31
CA ASP A 514 32.55 3.50 -39.56
C ASP A 514 32.44 3.76 -41.07
N VAL A 515 33.29 3.10 -41.87
CA VAL A 515 33.31 3.23 -43.34
C VAL A 515 31.96 2.82 -43.91
N GLU A 516 31.51 1.60 -43.63
CA GLU A 516 30.24 1.07 -44.14
C GLU A 516 28.97 1.73 -43.55
N SER A 517 29.08 2.66 -42.59
CA SER A 517 27.95 3.46 -42.10
C SER A 517 27.96 4.90 -42.64
N LEU A 518 29.04 5.30 -43.32
CA LEU A 518 29.23 6.63 -43.91
C LEU A 518 29.23 6.64 -45.44
N THR A 519 29.35 5.48 -46.10
CA THR A 519 29.29 5.34 -47.56
C THR A 519 28.69 4.00 -47.98
N ASN A 520 28.08 3.97 -49.17
CA ASN A 520 27.61 2.75 -49.83
C ASN A 520 28.64 2.14 -50.79
N ILE A 521 29.86 2.70 -50.89
CA ILE A 521 30.91 2.21 -51.79
C ILE A 521 31.38 0.81 -51.35
N PRO A 522 31.41 -0.18 -52.25
CA PRO A 522 31.92 -1.53 -51.94
C PRO A 522 33.41 -1.51 -51.57
N ILE A 523 33.72 -2.04 -50.38
CA ILE A 523 35.08 -2.23 -49.88
C ILE A 523 35.66 -3.51 -50.49
N ILE A 524 36.75 -3.42 -51.27
CA ILE A 524 37.35 -4.57 -51.98
C ILE A 524 38.62 -5.14 -51.32
N GLY A 525 39.11 -4.51 -50.26
CA GLY A 525 40.23 -5.02 -49.49
C GLY A 525 40.72 -4.07 -48.41
N GLU A 526 41.56 -4.64 -47.55
CA GLU A 526 42.07 -4.03 -46.33
C GLU A 526 43.56 -4.34 -46.23
N VAL A 527 44.36 -3.31 -45.91
CA VAL A 527 45.83 -3.38 -45.91
C VAL A 527 46.37 -2.88 -44.58
N VAL A 528 47.21 -3.69 -43.95
CA VAL A 528 47.86 -3.44 -42.66
C VAL A 528 49.01 -2.44 -42.82
N GLU A 529 49.36 -1.73 -41.74
CA GLU A 529 50.52 -0.83 -41.71
C GLU A 529 51.83 -1.64 -41.63
N SER A 530 52.69 -1.52 -42.64
CA SER A 530 53.99 -2.20 -42.66
C SER A 530 55.04 -1.48 -41.81
N MET A 531 55.77 -2.25 -41.00
CA MET A 531 56.97 -1.79 -40.27
C MET A 531 58.19 -1.63 -41.19
N GLU A 532 58.16 -2.23 -42.38
CA GLU A 532 59.23 -2.18 -43.39
C GLU A 532 59.24 -0.80 -44.09
N THR A 533 60.43 -0.21 -44.25
CA THR A 533 60.63 1.15 -44.80
C THR A 533 60.67 1.23 -46.32
N ASP A 534 60.83 0.09 -46.99
CA ASP A 534 61.03 0.04 -48.43
C ASP A 534 59.69 0.21 -49.15
N GLY A 535 59.60 1.19 -50.06
CA GLY A 535 58.33 1.52 -50.73
C GLY A 535 57.85 0.47 -51.73
N LEU A 536 58.62 -0.59 -51.97
CA LEU A 536 58.34 -1.69 -52.89
C LEU A 536 58.67 -3.03 -52.21
N ILE A 537 57.66 -3.66 -51.61
CA ILE A 537 57.79 -4.82 -50.72
C ILE A 537 57.64 -6.17 -51.48
N ILE A 538 56.94 -6.16 -52.62
CA ILE A 538 56.47 -7.39 -53.31
C ILE A 538 57.51 -7.95 -54.27
N ASN A 539 58.61 -8.47 -53.70
CA ASN A 539 59.55 -9.32 -54.43
C ASN A 539 59.03 -10.76 -54.54
N SER A 540 59.52 -11.51 -55.55
CA SER A 540 59.11 -12.90 -55.84
C SER A 540 59.33 -13.90 -54.70
N GLN A 541 60.22 -13.57 -53.75
CA GLN A 541 60.57 -14.41 -52.59
C GLN A 541 59.90 -13.96 -51.29
N ASN A 542 59.29 -12.77 -51.23
CA ASN A 542 58.82 -12.19 -49.96
C ASN A 542 57.41 -12.69 -49.56
N ARG A 543 57.27 -13.12 -48.30
CA ARG A 543 56.04 -13.70 -47.69
C ARG A 543 55.52 -12.84 -46.52
N SER A 544 55.65 -11.51 -46.61
CA SER A 544 55.07 -10.60 -45.64
C SER A 544 53.53 -10.61 -45.69
N THR A 545 52.88 -10.32 -44.56
CA THR A 545 51.41 -10.25 -44.42
C THR A 545 50.79 -9.25 -45.38
N ILE A 546 51.44 -8.09 -45.54
CA ILE A 546 51.06 -7.05 -46.51
C ILE A 546 51.23 -7.52 -47.97
N GLY A 547 52.23 -8.36 -48.24
CA GLY A 547 52.41 -9.00 -49.55
C GLY A 547 51.24 -9.91 -49.92
N GLU A 548 50.73 -10.71 -48.97
CA GLU A 548 49.52 -11.51 -49.19
C GLU A 548 48.26 -10.64 -49.35
N GLN A 549 48.08 -9.60 -48.54
CA GLN A 549 46.93 -8.69 -48.69
C GLN A 549 46.89 -8.01 -50.07
N ILE A 550 48.04 -7.65 -50.65
CA ILE A 550 48.11 -7.08 -52.00
C ILE A 550 47.98 -8.17 -53.09
N ARG A 551 48.37 -9.42 -52.82
CA ARG A 551 48.01 -10.58 -53.67
C ARG A 551 46.51 -10.85 -53.66
N THR A 552 45.81 -10.67 -52.52
CA THR A 552 44.35 -10.74 -52.41
C THR A 552 43.67 -9.58 -53.15
N LEU A 553 44.13 -8.33 -52.98
CA LEU A 553 43.63 -7.17 -53.74
C LEU A 553 43.73 -7.39 -55.25
N ARG A 554 44.86 -7.90 -55.74
CA ARG A 554 45.06 -8.29 -57.15
C ARG A 554 44.00 -9.29 -57.62
N THR A 555 43.77 -10.36 -56.85
CA THR A 555 42.74 -11.37 -57.16
C THR A 555 41.33 -10.75 -57.19
N ASN A 556 41.00 -9.90 -56.23
CA ASN A 556 39.70 -9.22 -56.18
C ASN A 556 39.51 -8.30 -57.41
N ILE A 557 40.54 -7.54 -57.79
CA ILE A 557 40.54 -6.67 -58.97
C ILE A 557 40.41 -7.46 -60.28
N GLN A 558 41.00 -8.67 -60.34
CA GLN A 558 40.83 -9.58 -61.48
C GLN A 558 39.37 -10.02 -61.66
N PHE A 559 38.61 -10.22 -60.58
CA PHE A 559 37.16 -10.50 -60.65
C PHE A 559 36.33 -9.30 -61.11
N LEU A 560 36.79 -8.06 -60.90
CA LEU A 560 36.12 -6.86 -61.39
C LEU A 560 36.31 -6.62 -62.91
N ARG A 561 37.25 -7.33 -63.55
CA ARG A 561 37.55 -7.17 -64.97
C ARG A 561 36.44 -7.73 -65.85
N THR A 562 35.81 -6.87 -66.65
CA THR A 562 34.80 -7.26 -67.64
C THR A 562 35.46 -7.98 -68.82
N LYS A 563 34.91 -9.13 -69.26
CA LYS A 563 35.55 -10.04 -70.24
C LYS A 563 35.85 -9.42 -71.62
N SER A 564 35.23 -8.29 -71.97
CA SER A 564 35.29 -7.68 -73.31
C SER A 564 36.47 -6.73 -73.54
N SER A 565 37.31 -6.47 -72.52
CA SER A 565 38.41 -5.50 -72.59
C SER A 565 39.77 -6.19 -72.52
N ALA A 566 40.61 -6.02 -73.55
CA ALA A 566 41.96 -6.60 -73.61
C ALA A 566 42.96 -5.96 -72.63
N SER A 567 42.72 -4.71 -72.24
CA SER A 567 43.54 -3.92 -71.33
C SER A 567 42.67 -3.11 -70.36
N GLN A 568 43.14 -2.96 -69.12
CA GLN A 568 42.38 -2.41 -68.00
C GLN A 568 43.13 -1.22 -67.36
N VAL A 569 42.50 -0.04 -67.39
CA VAL A 569 43.00 1.18 -66.74
C VAL A 569 42.42 1.29 -65.33
N ILE A 570 43.28 1.43 -64.32
CA ILE A 570 42.93 1.49 -62.89
C ILE A 570 43.44 2.81 -62.31
N LEU A 571 42.52 3.67 -61.89
CA LEU A 571 42.82 4.97 -61.30
C LEU A 571 42.88 4.89 -59.78
N PHE A 572 43.97 5.36 -59.17
CA PHE A 572 44.14 5.42 -57.71
C PHE A 572 43.93 6.86 -57.26
N THR A 573 42.88 7.11 -56.46
CA THR A 573 42.63 8.42 -55.85
C THR A 573 42.20 8.29 -54.38
N SER A 574 42.08 9.41 -53.67
CA SER A 574 41.84 9.45 -52.22
C SER A 574 41.33 10.83 -51.78
N SER A 575 40.95 10.98 -50.50
CA SER A 575 40.43 12.26 -49.98
C SER A 575 41.53 13.30 -49.76
N ILE A 576 42.65 12.88 -49.16
CA ILE A 576 43.72 13.73 -48.67
C ILE A 576 45.11 13.15 -49.00
N SER A 577 46.15 13.99 -48.93
CA SER A 577 47.52 13.49 -49.12
C SER A 577 47.97 12.69 -47.89
N GLY A 578 48.67 11.57 -48.11
CA GLY A 578 49.16 10.68 -47.02
C GLY A 578 48.39 9.37 -46.83
N GLU A 579 47.31 9.13 -47.58
CA GLU A 579 46.50 7.90 -47.46
C GLU A 579 47.11 6.65 -48.12
N GLY A 580 48.15 6.79 -48.94
CA GLY A 580 48.94 5.65 -49.46
C GLY A 580 48.74 5.26 -50.94
N LYS A 581 48.12 6.13 -51.76
CA LYS A 581 47.91 5.90 -53.22
C LYS A 581 49.13 5.35 -53.96
N SER A 582 50.21 6.14 -54.02
CA SER A 582 51.48 5.80 -54.69
C SER A 582 52.10 4.49 -54.20
N TYR A 583 51.88 4.13 -52.94
CA TYR A 583 52.39 2.89 -52.36
C TYR A 583 51.57 1.68 -52.81
N LEU A 584 50.23 1.78 -52.77
CA LEU A 584 49.35 0.70 -53.20
C LEU A 584 49.35 0.51 -54.72
N SER A 585 49.43 1.59 -55.51
CA SER A 585 49.53 1.49 -56.98
C SER A 585 50.84 0.82 -57.42
N LEU A 586 51.97 1.20 -56.81
CA LEU A 586 53.29 0.63 -57.11
C LEU A 586 53.36 -0.86 -56.75
N ASN A 587 52.97 -1.23 -55.53
CA ASN A 587 53.05 -2.62 -55.09
C ASN A 587 52.04 -3.52 -55.80
N LEU A 588 50.84 -3.03 -56.12
CA LEU A 588 49.88 -3.77 -56.93
C LEU A 588 50.37 -3.98 -58.38
N GLY A 589 51.08 -3.00 -58.95
CA GLY A 589 51.71 -3.14 -60.27
C GLY A 589 52.79 -4.22 -60.29
N ALA A 590 53.67 -4.23 -59.29
CA ALA A 590 54.62 -5.31 -59.06
C ALA A 590 53.94 -6.68 -58.89
N SER A 591 52.86 -6.74 -58.12
CA SER A 591 52.05 -7.96 -57.91
C SER A 591 51.41 -8.48 -59.21
N LEU A 592 51.03 -7.59 -60.14
CA LEU A 592 50.49 -7.93 -61.46
C LEU A 592 51.58 -8.39 -62.44
N SER A 593 52.71 -7.69 -62.50
CA SER A 593 53.82 -8.04 -63.40
C SER A 593 54.47 -9.37 -63.06
N LEU A 594 54.52 -9.75 -61.77
CA LEU A 594 55.01 -11.06 -61.32
C LEU A 594 54.15 -12.26 -61.78
N ILE A 595 52.92 -12.03 -62.26
CA ILE A 595 52.08 -13.06 -62.94
C ILE A 595 52.31 -13.06 -64.46
N GLY A 596 53.23 -12.24 -64.96
CA GLY A 596 53.57 -12.15 -66.39
C GLY A 596 52.65 -11.23 -67.18
N HIS A 597 51.80 -10.43 -66.52
CA HIS A 597 50.96 -9.44 -67.20
C HIS A 597 51.75 -8.15 -67.50
N PRO A 598 51.90 -7.74 -68.77
CA PRO A 598 52.49 -6.45 -69.12
C PRO A 598 51.76 -5.31 -68.42
N THR A 599 52.50 -4.58 -67.57
CA THR A 599 51.93 -3.59 -66.65
C THR A 599 52.73 -2.30 -66.74
N VAL A 600 52.02 -1.17 -66.70
CA VAL A 600 52.63 0.16 -66.63
C VAL A 600 52.01 0.94 -65.46
N ILE A 601 52.82 1.71 -64.73
CA ILE A 601 52.37 2.67 -63.74
C ILE A 601 52.68 4.10 -64.21
N LEU A 602 51.67 4.96 -64.15
CA LEU A 602 51.70 6.33 -64.64
C LEU A 602 51.63 7.32 -63.46
N GLU A 603 52.58 8.24 -63.38
CA GLU A 603 52.67 9.23 -62.30
C GLU A 603 51.92 10.53 -62.66
N PHE A 604 50.62 10.55 -62.38
CA PHE A 604 49.74 11.68 -62.66
C PHE A 604 49.57 12.68 -61.50
N ASP A 605 50.10 12.41 -60.29
CA ASP A 605 50.32 13.45 -59.27
C ASP A 605 51.53 14.34 -59.64
N MET A 606 51.35 15.12 -60.72
CA MET A 606 52.32 16.09 -61.22
C MET A 606 52.60 17.23 -60.24
N ARG A 607 51.79 17.36 -59.17
CA ARG A 607 51.93 18.40 -58.15
C ARG A 607 52.90 17.99 -57.05
N LYS A 608 52.92 16.71 -56.67
CA LYS A 608 53.84 16.15 -55.67
C LYS A 608 54.31 14.73 -56.07
N PRO A 609 55.10 14.59 -57.16
CA PRO A 609 55.61 13.29 -57.60
C PRO A 609 56.50 12.62 -56.54
N LYS A 610 56.38 11.29 -56.48
CA LYS A 610 56.90 10.37 -55.45
C LYS A 610 57.38 9.03 -56.00
N LEU A 611 56.82 8.52 -57.09
CA LEU A 611 57.17 7.20 -57.64
C LEU A 611 58.63 7.18 -58.12
N GLU A 612 59.08 8.24 -58.80
CA GLU A 612 60.50 8.47 -59.10
C GLU A 612 61.40 8.34 -57.86
N LYS A 613 61.02 9.00 -56.76
CA LYS A 613 61.79 9.05 -55.51
C LYS A 613 61.78 7.73 -54.75
N VAL A 614 60.67 7.00 -54.80
CA VAL A 614 60.56 5.66 -54.18
C VAL A 614 61.37 4.61 -54.97
N LEU A 615 61.47 4.77 -56.29
CA LEU A 615 62.21 3.87 -57.17
C LEU A 615 63.68 4.29 -57.41
N ASN A 616 64.14 5.38 -56.78
CA ASN A 616 65.47 5.98 -56.99
C ASN A 616 65.80 6.27 -58.47
N LYS A 617 64.80 6.59 -59.30
CA LYS A 617 64.97 6.95 -60.72
C LYS A 617 64.68 8.44 -60.93
N HIS A 618 65.51 9.10 -61.74
CA HIS A 618 65.36 10.53 -62.07
C HIS A 618 65.28 10.71 -63.58
N SER A 619 64.08 10.97 -64.11
CA SER A 619 63.85 11.08 -65.56
C SER A 619 63.66 12.54 -65.95
N LYS A 620 64.55 13.04 -66.82
CA LYS A 620 64.46 14.43 -67.30
C LYS A 620 63.26 14.67 -68.23
N ARG A 621 62.80 13.63 -68.93
CA ARG A 621 61.56 13.61 -69.73
C ARG A 621 60.54 12.70 -69.07
N GLY A 622 59.25 12.97 -69.31
CA GLY A 622 58.15 12.20 -68.72
C GLY A 622 56.79 12.65 -69.26
N LEU A 623 55.73 12.28 -68.54
CA LEU A 623 54.33 12.63 -68.84
C LEU A 623 54.12 14.10 -69.19
N SER A 624 54.75 15.03 -68.44
CA SER A 624 54.62 16.47 -68.68
C SER A 624 55.08 16.89 -70.07
N HIS A 625 56.14 16.26 -70.60
CA HIS A 625 56.73 16.57 -71.91
C HIS A 625 55.92 15.94 -73.06
N TYR A 626 55.44 14.71 -72.91
CA TYR A 626 54.63 14.05 -73.95
C TYR A 626 53.32 14.81 -74.21
N LEU A 627 52.64 15.28 -73.15
CA LEU A 627 51.35 15.95 -73.28
C LEU A 627 51.44 17.35 -73.94
N ILE A 628 52.66 17.93 -74.01
CA ILE A 628 52.99 19.19 -74.71
C ILE A 628 53.75 18.98 -76.05
N ASN A 629 53.87 17.73 -76.53
CA ASN A 629 54.57 17.32 -77.77
C ASN A 629 56.12 17.34 -77.74
N GLU A 630 56.77 17.41 -76.59
CA GLU A 630 58.25 17.47 -76.47
C GLU A 630 58.94 16.10 -76.36
N ALA A 631 58.19 15.00 -76.27
CA ALA A 631 58.72 13.63 -76.22
C ALA A 631 57.73 12.61 -76.81
N GLU A 632 58.24 11.53 -77.41
CA GLU A 632 57.41 10.39 -77.83
C GLU A 632 57.23 9.36 -76.71
N ILE A 633 56.21 8.50 -76.81
CA ILE A 633 55.88 7.49 -75.78
C ILE A 633 57.03 6.51 -75.51
N ASN A 634 57.90 6.27 -76.51
CA ASN A 634 59.06 5.39 -76.37
C ASN A 634 60.17 6.03 -75.51
N ASP A 635 60.30 7.36 -75.51
CA ASP A 635 61.36 8.10 -74.80
C ASP A 635 61.13 8.17 -73.28
N ILE A 636 59.89 7.93 -72.84
CA ILE A 636 59.42 8.13 -71.46
C ILE A 636 58.99 6.83 -70.75
N LEU A 637 59.05 5.69 -71.44
CA LEU A 637 58.77 4.36 -70.88
C LEU A 637 60.04 3.76 -70.28
N HIS A 638 60.17 3.79 -68.96
CA HIS A 638 61.32 3.23 -68.25
C HIS A 638 60.97 1.89 -67.59
N PRO A 639 61.74 0.80 -67.78
CA PRO A 639 61.52 -0.45 -67.05
C PRO A 639 61.81 -0.27 -65.55
N ILE A 640 61.10 -1.02 -64.71
CA ILE A 640 61.30 -1.05 -63.25
C ILE A 640 62.20 -2.25 -62.90
N ASP A 641 63.27 -1.99 -62.15
CA ASP A 641 64.34 -2.97 -61.95
C ASP A 641 63.88 -4.12 -61.05
N GLY A 642 64.24 -5.35 -61.41
CA GLY A 642 63.80 -6.56 -60.73
C GLY A 642 62.48 -7.16 -61.23
N TYR A 643 61.77 -6.50 -62.17
CA TYR A 643 60.46 -6.94 -62.65
C TYR A 643 60.41 -7.08 -64.18
N ASN A 644 60.09 -8.28 -64.65
CA ASN A 644 59.82 -8.50 -66.07
C ASN A 644 58.48 -7.85 -66.44
N ASN A 645 58.48 -7.10 -67.55
CA ASN A 645 57.31 -6.43 -68.12
C ASN A 645 56.59 -5.42 -67.21
N TYR A 646 57.29 -4.80 -66.24
CA TYR A 646 56.78 -3.67 -65.46
C TYR A 646 57.50 -2.37 -65.84
N PHE A 647 56.74 -1.32 -66.15
CA PHE A 647 57.26 -0.03 -66.62
C PHE A 647 56.71 1.15 -65.81
N LEU A 648 57.54 2.16 -65.60
CA LEU A 648 57.19 3.48 -65.07
C LEU A 648 57.05 4.48 -66.22
N LEU A 649 55.97 5.25 -66.19
CA LEU A 649 55.82 6.50 -66.94
C LEU A 649 55.86 7.65 -65.91
N PRO A 650 57.03 8.28 -65.68
CA PRO A 650 57.23 9.25 -64.61
C PRO A 650 56.59 10.60 -64.95
N CYS A 651 56.43 11.48 -63.96
CA CYS A 651 55.98 12.85 -64.19
C CYS A 651 56.92 13.59 -65.17
N GLY A 652 58.24 13.43 -65.00
CA GLY A 652 59.23 14.35 -65.56
C GLY A 652 59.24 15.67 -64.78
N SER A 653 59.70 16.76 -65.41
CA SER A 653 59.66 18.10 -64.79
C SER A 653 58.24 18.50 -64.40
N ILE A 654 58.08 19.06 -63.20
CA ILE A 654 56.80 19.53 -62.67
C ILE A 654 56.32 20.71 -63.52
N PRO A 655 55.16 20.63 -64.19
CA PRO A 655 54.65 21.72 -65.01
C PRO A 655 53.94 22.80 -64.17
N PRO A 656 53.84 24.05 -64.65
CA PRO A 656 53.17 25.12 -63.93
C PRO A 656 51.65 24.91 -63.83
N ASN A 657 51.01 24.40 -64.90
CA ASN A 657 49.55 24.23 -65.00
C ASN A 657 49.15 22.75 -65.25
N PRO A 658 49.20 21.85 -64.24
CA PRO A 658 48.88 20.43 -64.44
C PRO A 658 47.50 20.17 -65.07
N ALA A 659 46.42 20.75 -64.54
CA ALA A 659 45.05 20.47 -64.99
C ALA A 659 44.78 20.89 -66.45
N GLU A 660 45.48 21.92 -66.95
CA GLU A 660 45.38 22.38 -68.34
C GLU A 660 46.05 21.38 -69.29
N ILE A 661 47.25 20.90 -68.94
CA ILE A 661 47.98 19.87 -69.68
C ILE A 661 47.22 18.52 -69.67
N LEU A 662 46.55 18.19 -68.57
CA LEU A 662 45.66 17.02 -68.48
C LEU A 662 44.38 17.16 -69.32
N SER A 663 44.04 18.36 -69.77
CA SER A 663 42.92 18.60 -70.69
C SER A 663 43.33 18.48 -72.17
N SER A 664 44.62 18.20 -72.45
CA SER A 664 45.15 18.05 -73.82
C SER A 664 44.60 16.80 -74.54
N PRO A 665 44.26 16.88 -75.84
CA PRO A 665 43.90 15.72 -76.66
C PRO A 665 44.96 14.60 -76.68
N ARG A 666 46.22 14.93 -76.37
CA ARG A 666 47.30 13.94 -76.18
C ARG A 666 47.01 12.93 -75.07
N LEU A 667 46.22 13.27 -74.06
CA LEU A 667 45.88 12.33 -72.98
C LEU A 667 45.05 11.14 -73.51
N ALA A 668 44.10 11.40 -74.42
CA ALA A 668 43.32 10.35 -75.06
C ALA A 668 44.19 9.46 -75.96
N GLN A 669 45.13 10.05 -76.70
CA GLN A 669 46.10 9.32 -77.52
C GLN A 669 47.01 8.44 -76.67
N LEU A 670 47.56 8.97 -75.56
CA LEU A 670 48.39 8.23 -74.61
C LEU A 670 47.69 6.95 -74.12
N PHE A 671 46.45 7.07 -73.62
CA PHE A 671 45.71 5.90 -73.17
C PHE A 671 45.39 4.93 -74.32
N GLN A 672 45.15 5.41 -75.54
CA GLN A 672 44.94 4.54 -76.70
C GLN A 672 46.22 3.79 -77.12
N GLU A 673 47.40 4.40 -76.98
CA GLU A 673 48.70 3.75 -77.23
C GLU A 673 49.05 2.75 -76.14
N LEU A 674 48.90 3.12 -74.86
CA LEU A 674 49.15 2.24 -73.72
C LEU A 674 48.21 1.04 -73.72
N ARG A 675 46.91 1.22 -74.02
CA ARG A 675 45.92 0.12 -74.10
C ARG A 675 46.22 -0.92 -75.19
N LYS A 676 47.12 -0.64 -76.14
CA LYS A 676 47.63 -1.61 -77.14
C LYS A 676 48.89 -2.35 -76.67
N ARG A 677 49.60 -1.83 -75.67
CA ARG A 677 50.92 -2.33 -75.21
C ARG A 677 50.87 -3.04 -73.86
N PHE A 678 49.92 -2.68 -72.99
CA PHE A 678 49.86 -3.14 -71.60
C PHE A 678 48.48 -3.70 -71.23
N ASN A 679 48.46 -4.81 -70.50
CA ASN A 679 47.25 -5.44 -69.99
C ASN A 679 46.68 -4.65 -68.78
N TYR A 680 47.55 -4.05 -67.97
CA TYR A 680 47.18 -3.20 -66.84
C TYR A 680 47.89 -1.86 -66.91
N ILE A 681 47.12 -0.79 -66.72
CA ILE A 681 47.59 0.60 -66.75
C ILE A 681 47.16 1.22 -65.43
N LEU A 682 48.11 1.38 -64.50
CA LEU A 682 47.86 1.90 -63.17
C LEU A 682 48.15 3.39 -63.12
N VAL A 683 47.23 4.19 -62.58
CA VAL A 683 47.35 5.66 -62.59
C VAL A 683 47.36 6.20 -61.17
N ASP A 684 48.52 6.64 -60.68
CA ASP A 684 48.62 7.33 -59.39
C ASP A 684 48.25 8.81 -59.59
N SER A 685 47.18 9.26 -58.94
CA SER A 685 46.60 10.60 -59.13
C SER A 685 46.56 11.39 -57.83
N PRO A 686 46.50 12.74 -57.85
CA PRO A 686 46.39 13.53 -56.64
C PRO A 686 45.02 13.33 -55.94
N PRO A 687 44.85 13.75 -54.67
CA PRO A 687 43.60 13.55 -53.93
C PRO A 687 42.44 14.36 -54.54
N CYS A 688 41.31 13.69 -54.80
CA CYS A 688 40.19 14.25 -55.56
C CYS A 688 39.43 15.38 -54.84
N THR A 689 39.58 15.50 -53.52
CA THR A 689 38.99 16.57 -52.70
C THR A 689 39.85 17.84 -52.67
N LEU A 690 41.09 17.76 -53.16
CA LEU A 690 42.03 18.89 -53.21
C LEU A 690 42.14 19.51 -54.61
N VAL A 691 42.03 18.71 -55.68
CA VAL A 691 42.17 19.18 -57.07
C VAL A 691 41.31 18.35 -58.04
N THR A 692 40.94 18.94 -59.17
CA THR A 692 40.12 18.30 -60.23
C THR A 692 40.88 17.31 -61.11
N ASP A 693 42.22 17.32 -61.08
CA ASP A 693 43.11 16.52 -61.92
C ASP A 693 42.71 15.04 -62.02
N ALA A 694 42.33 14.40 -60.89
CA ALA A 694 41.89 13.00 -60.87
C ALA A 694 40.56 12.78 -61.60
N GLN A 695 39.65 13.77 -61.59
CA GLN A 695 38.37 13.71 -62.31
C GLN A 695 38.55 13.91 -63.83
N LEU A 696 39.59 14.63 -64.26
CA LEU A 696 39.94 14.74 -65.70
C LEU A 696 40.44 13.42 -66.29
N ILE A 697 41.06 12.57 -65.45
CA ILE A 697 41.57 11.25 -65.87
C ILE A 697 40.49 10.16 -65.78
N ALA A 698 39.49 10.33 -64.91
CA ALA A 698 38.42 9.36 -64.65
C ALA A 698 37.69 8.81 -65.90
N PRO A 699 37.41 9.59 -66.98
CA PRO A 699 36.79 9.07 -68.19
C PRO A 699 37.62 8.03 -68.94
N PHE A 700 38.95 8.01 -68.76
CA PHE A 700 39.85 7.06 -69.39
C PHE A 700 40.06 5.77 -68.56
N ALA A 701 39.63 5.79 -67.29
CA ALA A 701 39.74 4.67 -66.36
C ALA A 701 38.56 3.71 -66.46
N ASP A 702 38.81 2.41 -66.35
CA ASP A 702 37.76 1.37 -66.34
C ASP A 702 37.25 1.10 -64.91
N ILE A 703 38.12 1.31 -63.91
CA ILE A 703 37.89 1.14 -62.48
C ILE A 703 38.62 2.24 -61.70
N THR A 704 38.00 2.75 -60.64
CA THR A 704 38.62 3.71 -59.70
C THR A 704 38.74 3.08 -58.32
N LEU A 705 39.95 3.07 -57.78
CA LEU A 705 40.27 2.59 -56.44
C LEU A 705 40.46 3.78 -55.51
N PHE A 706 39.54 3.92 -54.57
CA PHE A 706 39.49 4.99 -53.60
C PHE A 706 40.11 4.54 -52.27
N ILE A 707 41.25 5.12 -51.92
CA ILE A 707 42.02 4.70 -50.75
C ILE A 707 41.69 5.61 -49.56
N VAL A 708 41.48 5.03 -48.40
CA VAL A 708 41.29 5.74 -47.12
C VAL A 708 42.20 5.12 -46.06
N ARG A 709 42.69 5.91 -45.11
CA ARG A 709 43.67 5.45 -44.13
C ARG A 709 43.10 5.41 -42.72
N HIS A 710 43.19 4.24 -42.08
CA HIS A 710 42.78 4.01 -40.70
C HIS A 710 43.49 4.99 -39.74
N ASN A 711 42.74 5.47 -38.74
CA ASN A 711 43.14 6.48 -37.75
C ASN A 711 43.72 7.80 -38.32
N PHE A 712 43.50 8.07 -39.61
CA PHE A 712 44.00 9.25 -40.32
C PHE A 712 42.88 10.00 -41.06
N THR A 713 42.09 9.30 -41.86
CA THR A 713 41.00 9.92 -42.66
C THR A 713 39.85 10.41 -41.76
N PRO A 714 39.45 11.69 -41.84
CA PRO A 714 38.31 12.22 -41.09
C PRO A 714 36.96 11.69 -41.59
N LYS A 715 36.05 11.34 -40.67
CA LYS A 715 34.67 10.92 -40.98
C LYS A 715 33.88 11.98 -41.76
N SER A 716 34.22 13.26 -41.60
CA SER A 716 33.63 14.39 -42.34
C SER A 716 33.80 14.27 -43.86
N ASN A 717 34.92 13.72 -44.32
CA ASN A 717 35.27 13.72 -45.74
C ASN A 717 34.39 12.75 -46.53
N PHE A 718 33.87 11.71 -45.86
CA PHE A 718 33.04 10.68 -46.49
C PHE A 718 31.76 11.20 -47.11
N LYS A 719 31.21 12.32 -46.62
CA LYS A 719 30.09 12.99 -47.29
C LYS A 719 30.46 13.45 -48.72
N VAL A 720 31.70 13.90 -48.94
CA VAL A 720 32.17 14.26 -50.29
C VAL A 720 32.47 13.02 -51.13
N VAL A 721 33.00 11.96 -50.50
CA VAL A 721 33.27 10.67 -51.18
C VAL A 721 31.97 10.01 -51.67
N GLU A 722 30.92 9.99 -50.85
CA GLU A 722 29.60 9.47 -51.21
C GLU A 722 28.92 10.34 -52.28
N ASN A 723 29.08 11.66 -52.25
CA ASN A 723 28.62 12.54 -53.34
C ASN A 723 29.33 12.18 -54.67
N LEU A 724 30.66 12.00 -54.66
CA LEU A 724 31.42 11.63 -55.86
C LEU A 724 31.00 10.26 -56.43
N TYR A 725 30.59 9.32 -55.57
CA TYR A 725 30.05 8.02 -55.94
C TYR A 725 28.64 8.11 -56.52
N THR A 726 27.72 8.78 -55.81
CA THR A 726 26.32 8.91 -56.24
C THR A 726 26.15 9.77 -57.50
N GLU A 727 26.97 10.80 -57.68
CA GLU A 727 27.09 11.57 -58.93
C GLU A 727 27.83 10.81 -60.05
N ASN A 728 28.32 9.59 -59.80
CA ASN A 728 29.08 8.75 -60.75
C ASN A 728 30.28 9.49 -61.40
N ARG A 729 30.98 10.33 -60.63
CA ARG A 729 32.16 11.10 -61.11
C ARG A 729 33.38 10.23 -61.44
N PHE A 730 33.35 8.96 -61.03
CA PHE A 730 34.42 7.99 -61.20
C PHE A 730 33.86 6.66 -61.71
N ASN A 731 34.40 6.15 -62.82
CA ASN A 731 34.01 4.85 -63.36
C ASN A 731 34.31 3.74 -62.35
N LYS A 732 33.26 2.98 -61.98
CA LYS A 732 33.27 1.82 -61.07
C LYS A 732 34.19 2.04 -59.86
N MET A 733 33.73 2.87 -58.93
CA MET A 733 34.46 3.24 -57.72
C MET A 733 34.37 2.14 -56.65
N TYR A 734 35.52 1.75 -56.10
CA TYR A 734 35.65 0.78 -54.99
C TYR A 734 36.57 1.33 -53.90
N LEU A 735 36.36 0.92 -52.65
CA LEU A 735 37.10 1.44 -51.50
C LEU A 735 38.16 0.44 -51.00
N ILE A 736 39.33 0.95 -50.62
CA ILE A 736 40.40 0.20 -49.95
C ILE A 736 40.77 0.91 -48.64
N ILE A 737 40.73 0.19 -47.52
CA ILE A 737 41.21 0.69 -46.22
C ILE A 737 42.69 0.35 -46.08
N ASN A 738 43.52 1.34 -45.78
CA ASN A 738 44.97 1.21 -45.69
C ASN A 738 45.51 1.57 -44.29
N ALA A 739 46.68 1.03 -43.95
CA ALA A 739 47.38 1.19 -42.68
C ALA A 739 46.55 0.82 -41.44
N ILE A 740 45.89 -0.35 -41.46
CA ILE A 740 45.24 -0.92 -40.27
C ILE A 740 46.29 -1.43 -39.29
N THR A 741 46.12 -1.17 -37.99
CA THR A 741 47.09 -1.53 -36.94
C THR A 741 46.77 -2.88 -36.28
N ASP A 742 47.81 -3.59 -35.81
CA ASP A 742 47.73 -4.94 -35.23
C ASP A 742 46.75 -5.07 -34.05
N ASP A 743 46.62 -4.03 -33.23
CA ASP A 743 45.80 -4.04 -32.00
C ASP A 743 44.28 -4.11 -32.28
N ASP A 744 43.87 -3.88 -33.54
CA ASP A 744 42.52 -4.09 -34.08
C ASP A 744 42.41 -5.34 -34.99
N GLN A 745 43.50 -5.91 -35.53
CA GLN A 745 43.45 -7.07 -36.44
C GLN A 745 42.69 -8.28 -35.85
N ALA A 746 42.92 -8.55 -34.56
CA ALA A 746 42.29 -9.66 -33.85
C ALA A 746 40.75 -9.57 -33.78
N TYR A 747 40.18 -8.38 -34.03
CA TYR A 747 38.74 -8.15 -34.12
C TYR A 747 38.16 -8.49 -35.50
N TYR A 748 38.95 -8.35 -36.56
CA TYR A 748 38.50 -8.55 -37.94
C TYR A 748 38.65 -9.99 -38.43
N TYR A 749 39.74 -10.68 -38.09
CA TYR A 749 40.02 -12.03 -38.60
C TYR A 749 38.96 -13.08 -38.19
N ASN A 750 38.41 -12.98 -36.98
CA ASN A 750 37.42 -13.92 -36.47
C ASN A 750 36.07 -13.87 -37.21
N TYR A 751 35.72 -12.75 -37.85
CA TYR A 751 34.38 -12.57 -38.42
C TYR A 751 34.20 -13.24 -39.80
N ASN A 752 35.29 -13.51 -40.52
CA ASN A 752 35.26 -14.06 -41.89
C ASN A 752 35.68 -15.53 -42.02
N TYR A 753 36.31 -16.14 -41.01
CA TYR A 753 36.81 -17.52 -41.08
C TYR A 753 36.16 -18.51 -40.10
N GLY A 754 35.28 -18.05 -39.19
CA GLY A 754 34.71 -18.89 -38.13
C GLY A 754 33.79 -20.03 -38.58
N ASN A 755 33.28 -20.01 -39.82
CA ASN A 755 32.24 -20.93 -40.29
C ASN A 755 32.72 -22.03 -41.26
N TYR A 756 34.03 -22.19 -41.52
CA TYR A 756 34.55 -23.14 -42.52
C TYR A 756 35.36 -24.32 -41.95
N TYR A 757 35.39 -24.49 -40.62
CA TYR A 757 36.10 -25.59 -39.93
C TYR A 757 35.26 -26.27 -38.84
N THR A 758 33.92 -26.19 -38.93
CA THR A 758 32.98 -26.77 -37.95
C THR A 758 31.85 -27.54 -38.62
N SER A 759 32.17 -28.32 -39.67
CA SER A 759 31.18 -29.11 -40.41
C SER A 759 31.75 -30.36 -41.10
N GLU A 760 32.86 -30.93 -40.62
CA GLU A 760 33.45 -32.14 -41.24
C GLU A 760 34.31 -32.98 -40.26
N SER A 761 33.79 -33.22 -39.04
CA SER A 761 34.45 -34.11 -38.06
C SER A 761 33.50 -34.70 -37.00
N ASP A 762 32.31 -35.16 -37.39
CA ASP A 762 31.41 -35.94 -36.53
C ASP A 762 31.11 -37.29 -37.20
N ASP A 763 31.96 -38.29 -36.92
CA ASP A 763 31.53 -39.70 -36.81
C ASP A 763 32.68 -40.58 -36.27
N ASN A 764 32.70 -40.81 -34.94
CA ASN A 764 32.79 -42.14 -34.27
C ASN A 764 33.39 -42.07 -32.84
N ASN A 765 32.81 -42.88 -31.95
CA ASN A 765 33.35 -43.39 -30.68
C ASN A 765 33.71 -42.41 -29.53
N HIS A 766 32.69 -42.12 -28.72
CA HIS A 766 32.58 -42.48 -27.28
C HIS A 766 33.74 -42.32 -26.27
N LEU A 767 33.29 -41.93 -25.05
CA LEU A 767 33.88 -42.02 -23.69
C LEU A 767 34.60 -40.79 -23.08
N ASP A 768 34.54 -40.78 -21.74
CA ASP A 768 35.26 -39.97 -20.75
C ASP A 768 35.09 -38.43 -20.74
N SER A 769 33.92 -38.00 -20.25
CA SER A 769 33.62 -36.61 -19.90
C SER A 769 34.30 -36.13 -18.60
N HIS A 770 35.58 -35.77 -18.65
CA HIS A 770 36.25 -35.06 -17.56
C HIS A 770 37.15 -33.89 -17.99
N LYS A 771 37.16 -32.83 -17.16
CA LYS A 771 37.94 -31.58 -17.25
C LYS A 771 37.53 -30.61 -18.38
N ASN A 772 36.52 -29.79 -18.12
CA ASN A 772 36.50 -28.42 -18.64
C ASN A 772 36.44 -27.43 -17.48
N GLY A 773 37.62 -26.91 -17.09
CA GLY A 773 37.80 -26.13 -15.85
C GLY A 773 39.20 -25.54 -15.63
N GLN A 774 40.00 -25.36 -16.68
CA GLN A 774 41.40 -24.91 -16.59
C GLN A 774 41.79 -23.85 -17.64
N ILE A 775 40.97 -22.81 -17.84
CA ILE A 775 41.39 -21.60 -18.58
C ILE A 775 41.33 -20.35 -17.70
N VAL A 776 40.26 -20.17 -16.91
CA VAL A 776 40.08 -19.00 -16.01
C VAL A 776 41.13 -18.94 -14.88
N SER A 777 41.68 -20.08 -14.46
CA SER A 777 42.59 -20.19 -13.30
C SER A 777 44.04 -19.78 -13.59
N GLY A 778 44.43 -19.58 -14.86
CA GLY A 778 45.79 -19.18 -15.23
C GLY A 778 46.10 -17.70 -14.94
N PHE A 779 45.15 -16.80 -15.17
CA PHE A 779 45.38 -15.36 -15.14
C PHE A 779 45.47 -14.81 -13.70
N LEU A 780 44.56 -15.23 -12.82
CA LEU A 780 44.51 -14.78 -11.41
C LEU A 780 45.79 -15.15 -10.62
N LYS A 781 46.49 -16.23 -10.98
CA LYS A 781 47.76 -16.64 -10.36
C LYS A 781 48.93 -15.70 -10.66
N LYS A 782 48.87 -14.84 -11.68
CA LYS A 782 49.96 -13.91 -12.04
C LYS A 782 49.95 -12.58 -11.28
N VAL A 783 48.84 -12.20 -10.65
CA VAL A 783 48.71 -10.88 -9.99
C VAL A 783 49.13 -10.88 -8.51
N PHE A 784 49.02 -12.02 -7.82
CA PHE A 784 49.28 -12.11 -6.37
C PHE A 784 50.73 -12.48 -5.97
N LYS A 785 51.70 -12.40 -6.89
CA LYS A 785 53.14 -12.54 -6.59
C LYS A 785 53.90 -11.22 -6.77
N ASN A 786 53.84 -10.36 -5.74
CA ASN A 786 54.97 -9.55 -5.29
C ASN A 786 54.65 -8.75 -4.01
N LYS A 787 55.33 -9.08 -2.90
CA LYS A 787 55.60 -8.17 -1.76
C LYS A 787 56.97 -8.52 -1.17
N PRO A 788 57.79 -7.53 -0.75
CA PRO A 788 59.11 -7.76 -0.19
C PRO A 788 59.06 -8.29 1.25
N ALA A 789 60.18 -8.85 1.73
CA ALA A 789 60.28 -9.48 3.05
C ALA A 789 61.19 -8.69 4.02
N ILE A 790 60.70 -8.46 5.23
CA ILE A 790 61.47 -8.12 6.46
C ILE A 790 60.75 -8.78 7.67
N PRO A 791 61.34 -8.89 8.88
CA PRO A 791 61.67 -10.23 9.40
C PRO A 791 60.88 -10.67 10.65
N LYS A 792 60.93 -11.97 10.96
CA LYS A 792 60.36 -12.56 12.19
C LYS A 792 61.16 -12.17 13.44
N LYS A 793 60.49 -12.00 14.60
CA LYS A 793 61.14 -11.94 15.92
C LYS A 793 60.38 -12.74 17.00
N LYS A 794 61.03 -13.83 17.43
CA LYS A 794 60.95 -14.65 18.68
C LYS A 794 59.70 -14.64 19.63
N GLU A 795 59.22 -15.88 19.87
CA GLU A 795 59.03 -16.57 21.18
C GLU A 795 57.80 -16.38 22.12
N LYS A 796 57.40 -17.53 22.71
CA LYS A 796 56.75 -17.80 24.03
C LYS A 796 55.28 -17.36 24.22
N LYS A 797 54.36 -18.25 24.62
CA LYS A 797 54.41 -19.08 25.86
C LYS A 797 53.70 -20.46 25.79
N GLU A 798 53.86 -21.19 26.90
CA GLU A 798 53.51 -22.58 27.25
C GLU A 798 52.02 -22.86 27.60
N PRO A 799 51.62 -24.13 27.87
CA PRO A 799 50.23 -24.60 27.79
C PRO A 799 49.50 -24.77 29.14
N VAL A 800 48.23 -25.18 29.10
CA VAL A 800 47.46 -25.74 30.22
C VAL A 800 46.69 -26.99 29.74
N LEU A 801 46.43 -27.93 30.66
CA LEU A 801 45.94 -29.29 30.43
C LEU A 801 44.46 -29.40 30.03
N GLN A 802 44.10 -30.60 29.57
CA GLN A 802 42.74 -31.15 29.52
C GLN A 802 42.25 -31.52 30.94
N ASP A 803 40.93 -31.57 31.16
CA ASP A 803 40.31 -32.75 31.79
C ASP A 803 38.77 -32.84 31.59
N LEU A 804 38.26 -34.07 31.57
CA LEU A 804 36.90 -34.55 31.93
C LEU A 804 35.63 -33.85 31.38
N ASP A 805 35.36 -34.03 30.09
CA ASP A 805 34.31 -34.89 29.48
C ASP A 805 32.90 -35.14 30.15
N ILE A 806 31.94 -35.57 29.30
CA ILE A 806 30.63 -36.25 29.55
C ILE A 806 29.33 -35.37 29.58
N ILE A 807 28.25 -35.92 28.98
CA ILE A 807 26.82 -35.48 28.89
C ILE A 807 26.39 -34.57 27.70
N THR A 808 26.58 -35.12 26.49
CA THR A 808 25.57 -35.31 25.40
C THR A 808 24.75 -34.15 24.77
N LYS A 809 24.96 -33.99 23.44
CA LYS A 809 23.97 -33.99 22.31
C LYS A 809 22.75 -33.04 22.40
N SER A 810 22.53 -32.14 21.43
CA SER A 810 22.10 -32.55 20.08
C SER A 810 22.54 -31.64 18.89
N THR A 811 23.24 -32.27 17.94
CA THR A 811 23.22 -32.11 16.47
C THR A 811 22.70 -30.81 15.81
N SER A 812 23.61 -30.15 15.08
CA SER A 812 23.35 -29.33 13.89
C SER A 812 23.11 -30.17 12.62
N PHE A 813 22.56 -29.55 11.56
CA PHE A 813 22.76 -29.69 10.09
C PHE A 813 21.63 -28.85 9.40
N THR A 814 21.77 -27.91 8.44
CA THR A 814 22.32 -27.90 7.04
C THR A 814 21.70 -28.98 6.12
N GLU A 815 21.22 -28.76 4.88
CA GLU A 815 21.15 -27.61 3.92
C GLU A 815 20.20 -28.00 2.72
N ASN A 816 19.80 -27.26 1.66
CA ASN A 816 19.92 -25.88 1.11
C ASN A 816 18.79 -25.63 0.04
N THR A 817 18.60 -24.40 -0.46
CA THR A 817 17.88 -23.99 -1.73
C THR A 817 16.34 -24.19 -1.79
N VAL A 818 15.52 -23.51 -2.63
CA VAL A 818 15.69 -22.76 -3.93
C VAL A 818 15.00 -21.36 -3.89
N LYS A 819 15.18 -20.51 -4.92
CA LYS A 819 14.66 -19.12 -5.08
C LYS A 819 13.45 -18.99 -6.06
N SER A 820 12.88 -17.77 -6.11
CA SER A 820 11.84 -17.24 -7.06
C SER A 820 10.45 -17.88 -6.94
N THR A 821 9.33 -17.18 -7.16
CA THR A 821 9.05 -15.91 -7.91
C THR A 821 8.15 -15.02 -7.02
N VAL A 822 8.04 -13.68 -7.09
CA VAL A 822 7.46 -12.79 -8.14
C VAL A 822 7.88 -11.34 -7.86
N THR A 823 8.09 -10.52 -8.91
CA THR A 823 8.12 -9.04 -8.81
C THR A 823 7.57 -8.40 -10.10
N SER A 824 6.32 -7.95 -10.10
CA SER A 824 5.73 -7.08 -11.13
C SER A 824 4.39 -6.49 -10.66
N LEU A 825 3.98 -5.35 -11.24
CA LEU A 825 2.74 -4.59 -11.03
C LEU A 825 2.70 -3.64 -9.80
N VAL A 826 3.31 -2.47 -10.00
CA VAL A 826 2.93 -1.17 -9.43
C VAL A 826 2.89 -0.18 -10.60
N ASP A 827 2.13 0.92 -10.48
CA ASP A 827 1.94 2.02 -11.45
C ASP A 827 1.26 1.65 -12.79
N ILE A 828 -0.09 1.77 -12.84
CA ILE A 828 -0.78 2.92 -13.46
C ILE A 828 -2.12 3.14 -12.73
N GLU A 829 -2.31 4.28 -12.05
CA GLU A 829 -3.54 5.11 -12.10
C GLU A 829 -3.40 6.37 -11.23
N HIS A 830 -3.52 7.56 -11.82
CA HIS A 830 -3.63 8.82 -11.06
C HIS A 830 -4.16 10.00 -11.91
N VAL A 831 -5.45 9.98 -12.26
CA VAL A 831 -6.19 11.16 -12.79
C VAL A 831 -7.56 11.22 -12.11
N LEU A 832 -8.12 12.42 -11.96
CA LEU A 832 -9.37 12.75 -11.26
C LEU A 832 -9.32 12.66 -9.72
N VAL A 833 -8.87 13.77 -9.11
CA VAL A 833 -9.34 14.18 -7.78
C VAL A 833 -10.16 15.45 -7.96
N ASP A 834 -11.42 15.40 -7.52
CA ASP A 834 -12.38 16.50 -7.63
C ASP A 834 -12.05 17.65 -6.65
N LYS A 835 -12.48 18.88 -6.95
CA LYS A 835 -12.15 20.09 -6.16
C LYS A 835 -13.37 20.79 -5.59
N THR A 836 -13.53 20.60 -4.29
CA THR A 836 -14.13 21.51 -3.29
C THR A 836 -14.63 22.88 -3.78
N THR A 837 -15.96 23.03 -3.78
CA THR A 837 -16.72 24.14 -3.18
C THR A 837 -16.12 25.56 -3.17
N THR A 838 -16.82 26.49 -3.84
CA THR A 838 -16.89 27.91 -3.46
C THR A 838 -18.35 28.39 -3.42
N ASP A 839 -18.60 29.42 -2.61
CA ASP A 839 -19.95 29.86 -2.19
C ASP A 839 -20.44 31.10 -2.99
N SER A 840 -21.75 31.37 -2.89
CA SER A 840 -22.44 32.68 -2.92
C SER A 840 -23.56 32.94 -3.96
N LYS A 841 -24.71 33.38 -3.41
CA LYS A 841 -25.78 34.27 -3.94
C LYS A 841 -26.86 33.77 -4.95
N LYS A 842 -28.11 33.91 -4.49
CA LYS A 842 -29.42 34.03 -5.20
C LYS A 842 -29.53 35.34 -6.03
N PRO A 843 -30.56 35.62 -6.90
CA PRO A 843 -31.98 35.15 -6.88
C PRO A 843 -32.64 34.74 -8.23
N ALA A 844 -33.48 33.68 -8.30
CA ALA A 844 -34.97 33.65 -8.21
C ALA A 844 -35.70 33.57 -9.62
N PRO A 845 -37.07 33.64 -9.76
CA PRO A 845 -37.88 32.54 -10.36
C PRO A 845 -38.87 33.04 -11.48
N PRO A 846 -40.07 32.47 -11.80
CA PRO A 846 -40.74 31.17 -11.52
C PRO A 846 -41.22 30.42 -12.82
N GLN A 847 -41.89 29.24 -12.79
CA GLN A 847 -43.37 29.01 -12.74
C GLN A 847 -43.69 27.48 -12.66
N PRO A 848 -44.92 27.02 -12.29
CA PRO A 848 -45.25 25.62 -11.94
C PRO A 848 -46.35 24.94 -12.82
N ILE A 849 -46.74 23.69 -12.46
CA ILE A 849 -48.02 22.94 -12.66
C ILE A 849 -47.70 21.44 -12.37
N ALA A 850 -48.29 20.69 -11.40
CA ALA A 850 -49.68 20.24 -11.16
C ALA A 850 -50.18 19.20 -12.20
N ASN A 851 -50.90 18.10 -11.92
CA ASN A 851 -51.49 17.52 -10.69
C ASN A 851 -51.89 16.03 -10.96
N ALA A 852 -52.02 15.19 -9.89
CA ALA A 852 -52.94 14.01 -9.78
C ALA A 852 -52.80 12.82 -10.81
N THR A 853 -53.19 11.55 -10.59
CA THR A 853 -53.66 10.72 -9.44
C THR A 853 -53.41 9.22 -9.77
N PRO A 854 -53.50 8.25 -8.83
CA PRO A 854 -53.11 6.83 -9.04
C PRO A 854 -54.26 5.91 -9.49
N VAL A 855 -53.96 4.65 -9.87
CA VAL A 855 -54.72 3.41 -9.48
C VAL A 855 -54.07 2.11 -10.02
N ASN A 856 -54.16 1.04 -9.20
CA ASN A 856 -53.96 -0.41 -9.44
C ASN A 856 -52.61 -1.06 -9.83
N GLN A 857 -52.38 -2.19 -9.15
CA GLN A 857 -51.44 -3.31 -9.42
C GLN A 857 -52.15 -4.38 -10.30
N PRO A 858 -51.50 -5.53 -10.61
CA PRO A 858 -50.07 -5.82 -10.85
C PRO A 858 -49.84 -6.37 -12.28
N ASP A 859 -48.59 -6.59 -12.71
CA ASP A 859 -48.22 -7.79 -13.49
C ASP A 859 -46.68 -8.01 -13.60
N GLU A 860 -46.29 -9.08 -14.28
CA GLU A 860 -45.02 -9.82 -14.15
C GLU A 860 -43.72 -9.17 -14.71
N LEU A 861 -42.58 -9.83 -14.42
CA LEU A 861 -41.23 -9.44 -14.86
C LEU A 861 -41.01 -9.61 -16.38
N PRO A 862 -40.00 -8.90 -16.91
CA PRO A 862 -38.99 -9.54 -17.76
C PRO A 862 -37.59 -9.53 -17.11
N ALA A 863 -37.12 -10.70 -16.68
CA ALA A 863 -35.84 -10.85 -15.98
C ALA A 863 -34.63 -10.77 -16.96
N LYS A 864 -33.82 -9.70 -16.89
CA LYS A 864 -32.57 -9.61 -17.68
C LYS A 864 -31.46 -8.70 -17.15
N LYS A 865 -31.15 -8.72 -15.83
CA LYS A 865 -29.89 -8.09 -15.33
C LYS A 865 -29.21 -8.64 -14.06
N TYR A 866 -29.62 -9.80 -13.55
CA TYR A 866 -28.89 -10.50 -12.47
C TYR A 866 -28.69 -11.97 -12.83
N LYS A 867 -27.46 -12.35 -13.19
CA LYS A 867 -27.07 -13.76 -13.37
C LYS A 867 -25.56 -14.01 -13.17
N GLU A 868 -24.97 -13.41 -12.15
CA GLU A 868 -23.76 -13.94 -11.52
C GLU A 868 -24.18 -14.69 -10.25
N LEU A 869 -24.55 -15.97 -10.44
CA LEU A 869 -24.81 -16.89 -9.34
C LEU A 869 -23.60 -17.81 -9.19
N ALA A 870 -22.86 -17.66 -8.09
CA ALA A 870 -21.78 -18.56 -7.75
C ALA A 870 -22.34 -19.97 -7.48
N TYR A 871 -22.09 -20.91 -8.38
CA TYR A 871 -22.47 -22.30 -8.18
C TYR A 871 -21.62 -22.93 -7.06
N LEU A 872 -22.26 -23.36 -5.97
CA LEU A 872 -21.65 -24.27 -5.00
C LEU A 872 -21.58 -25.68 -5.61
N ALA A 873 -20.36 -26.13 -5.90
CA ALA A 873 -20.08 -27.54 -6.15
C ALA A 873 -19.61 -28.19 -4.84
N VAL A 874 -20.43 -29.09 -4.29
CA VAL A 874 -19.97 -30.02 -3.24
C VAL A 874 -19.11 -31.08 -3.91
N ALA A 875 -17.80 -31.01 -3.70
CA ALA A 875 -16.82 -31.90 -4.31
C ALA A 875 -16.75 -33.28 -3.62
N GLY A 876 -17.26 -33.38 -2.39
CA GLY A 876 -17.49 -34.67 -1.72
C GLY A 876 -17.78 -34.53 -0.22
N ASN A 877 -18.54 -35.49 0.33
CA ASN A 877 -18.71 -35.69 1.77
C ASN A 877 -17.77 -36.81 2.23
N PHE A 878 -17.04 -36.58 3.33
CA PHE A 878 -16.09 -37.54 3.89
C PHE A 878 -16.28 -37.69 5.40
N THR A 879 -16.39 -38.92 5.89
CA THR A 879 -16.34 -39.26 7.32
C THR A 879 -14.91 -39.25 7.90
N SER A 880 -13.94 -38.67 7.17
CA SER A 880 -12.54 -38.64 7.55
C SER A 880 -11.88 -37.36 7.06
N GLU A 881 -11.46 -36.53 8.01
CA GLU A 881 -10.79 -35.23 7.82
C GLU A 881 -9.62 -35.32 6.82
N ASN A 882 -8.77 -36.34 6.94
CA ASN A 882 -7.62 -36.57 6.05
C ASN A 882 -8.02 -36.77 4.57
N LYS A 883 -9.20 -37.33 4.29
CA LYS A 883 -9.69 -37.47 2.90
C LYS A 883 -10.19 -36.13 2.37
N ALA A 884 -10.87 -35.35 3.20
CA ALA A 884 -11.31 -33.99 2.85
C ALA A 884 -10.11 -33.06 2.61
N LEU A 885 -9.08 -33.09 3.47
CA LEU A 885 -7.85 -32.32 3.29
C LEU A 885 -7.11 -32.68 2.00
N ASN A 886 -6.99 -33.97 1.67
CA ASN A 886 -6.34 -34.38 0.41
C ASN A 886 -7.09 -33.85 -0.82
N LEU A 887 -8.43 -33.92 -0.85
CA LEU A 887 -9.20 -33.37 -1.96
C LEU A 887 -9.09 -31.83 -2.03
N LEU A 888 -9.11 -31.14 -0.88
CA LEU A 888 -8.89 -29.69 -0.81
C LEU A 888 -7.51 -29.30 -1.39
N CYS A 889 -6.44 -30.02 -1.02
CA CYS A 889 -5.10 -29.79 -1.57
C CYS A 889 -5.04 -30.00 -3.10
N ILE A 890 -5.73 -31.02 -3.62
CA ILE A 890 -5.80 -31.28 -5.07
C ILE A 890 -6.57 -30.18 -5.81
N LEU A 891 -7.68 -29.69 -5.23
CA LEU A 891 -8.47 -28.59 -5.80
C LEU A 891 -7.68 -27.28 -5.82
N LEU A 892 -6.97 -26.95 -4.73
CA LEU A 892 -6.07 -25.80 -4.66
C LEU A 892 -4.91 -25.92 -5.67
N GLN A 893 -4.34 -27.11 -5.86
CA GLN A 893 -3.33 -27.37 -6.90
C GLN A 893 -3.89 -27.25 -8.33
N LYS A 894 -5.15 -27.63 -8.57
CA LYS A 894 -5.88 -27.38 -9.83
C LYS A 894 -6.33 -25.91 -10.00
N GLY A 895 -6.00 -25.01 -9.08
CA GLY A 895 -6.26 -23.57 -9.20
C GLY A 895 -7.59 -23.07 -8.63
N TYR A 896 -8.37 -23.93 -7.96
CA TYR A 896 -9.64 -23.56 -7.31
C TYR A 896 -9.38 -22.79 -6.00
N GLN A 897 -9.01 -21.51 -6.12
CA GLN A 897 -8.60 -20.66 -4.98
C GLN A 897 -9.68 -20.50 -3.90
N ASN A 898 -10.96 -20.66 -4.26
CA ASN A 898 -12.11 -20.57 -3.35
C ASN A 898 -12.64 -21.95 -2.95
N ALA A 899 -11.73 -22.90 -2.68
CA ALA A 899 -12.07 -24.21 -2.11
C ALA A 899 -11.85 -24.21 -0.59
N PHE A 900 -12.77 -24.84 0.16
CA PHE A 900 -12.72 -24.94 1.62
C PHE A 900 -13.45 -26.19 2.14
N ILE A 901 -13.25 -26.50 3.43
CA ILE A 901 -13.92 -27.60 4.13
C ILE A 901 -14.91 -27.02 5.14
N LEU A 902 -16.14 -27.53 5.12
CA LEU A 902 -17.10 -27.40 6.21
C LEU A 902 -17.10 -28.70 7.03
N ASN A 903 -17.11 -28.57 8.35
CA ASN A 903 -17.34 -29.67 9.26
C ASN A 903 -18.74 -29.51 9.85
N GLU A 904 -19.62 -30.47 9.57
CA GLU A 904 -20.99 -30.54 10.06
C GLU A 904 -21.15 -31.90 10.74
N ASP A 905 -21.31 -31.92 12.06
CA ASP A 905 -21.68 -33.05 12.92
C ASP A 905 -21.46 -34.46 12.30
N ASP A 906 -20.24 -34.97 12.47
CA ASP A 906 -19.68 -36.24 11.93
C ASP A 906 -19.37 -36.31 10.42
N ALA A 907 -19.49 -35.22 9.65
CA ALA A 907 -19.10 -35.19 8.23
C ALA A 907 -18.30 -33.94 7.79
N TYR A 908 -17.22 -34.18 7.04
CA TYR A 908 -16.41 -33.14 6.37
C TYR A 908 -16.86 -32.99 4.92
N LYS A 909 -17.42 -31.83 4.56
CA LYS A 909 -17.80 -31.47 3.19
C LYS A 909 -16.72 -30.62 2.55
N VAL A 910 -16.19 -31.05 1.41
CA VAL A 910 -15.31 -30.22 0.58
C VAL A 910 -16.16 -29.45 -0.42
N ILE A 911 -16.06 -28.12 -0.44
CA ILE A 911 -16.80 -27.25 -1.35
C ILE A 911 -15.79 -26.44 -2.16
N ALA A 912 -16.03 -26.35 -3.47
CA ALA A 912 -15.30 -25.45 -4.36
C ALA A 912 -16.28 -24.46 -5.02
N LEU A 913 -15.89 -23.18 -5.05
CA LEU A 913 -16.63 -22.12 -5.72
C LEU A 913 -15.93 -21.74 -7.04
N GLY A 914 -16.62 -21.96 -8.16
CA GLY A 914 -16.24 -21.42 -9.48
C GLY A 914 -15.59 -22.41 -10.45
N SER A 915 -16.42 -23.07 -11.25
CA SER A 915 -16.14 -23.43 -12.65
C SER A 915 -17.44 -23.29 -13.45
N ASP A 916 -17.36 -22.85 -14.71
CA ASP A 916 -18.54 -22.78 -15.59
C ASP A 916 -18.93 -24.14 -16.19
N ASP A 917 -18.03 -25.13 -16.14
CA ASP A 917 -18.31 -26.50 -16.57
C ASP A 917 -18.37 -27.47 -15.37
N ARG A 918 -19.33 -28.40 -15.46
CA ARG A 918 -19.67 -29.41 -14.45
C ARG A 918 -19.10 -30.79 -14.80
N SER A 919 -18.59 -30.97 -16.02
CA SER A 919 -18.10 -32.25 -16.55
C SER A 919 -16.73 -32.66 -15.99
N GLU A 920 -15.71 -31.80 -16.09
CA GLU A 920 -14.34 -32.08 -15.64
C GLU A 920 -14.25 -32.50 -14.16
N ILE A 921 -15.13 -31.97 -13.31
CA ILE A 921 -15.19 -32.30 -11.88
C ILE A 921 -15.69 -33.74 -11.66
N ILE A 922 -16.67 -34.20 -12.44
CA ILE A 922 -17.22 -35.55 -12.33
C ILE A 922 -16.20 -36.58 -12.85
N GLU A 923 -15.58 -36.32 -14.01
CA GLU A 923 -14.52 -37.16 -14.56
C GLU A 923 -13.32 -37.28 -13.59
N SER A 924 -12.95 -36.16 -12.93
CA SER A 924 -11.92 -36.15 -11.89
C SER A 924 -12.28 -37.01 -10.66
N ILE A 925 -13.56 -37.15 -10.33
CA ILE A 925 -14.02 -37.93 -9.16
C ILE A 925 -14.02 -39.43 -9.45
N GLU A 926 -14.54 -39.86 -10.61
CA GLU A 926 -14.55 -41.28 -11.00
C GLU A 926 -13.13 -41.84 -11.10
N HIS A 927 -12.20 -41.08 -11.70
CA HIS A 927 -10.80 -41.49 -11.84
C HIS A 927 -10.03 -41.57 -10.50
N ILE A 928 -10.51 -40.92 -9.43
CA ILE A 928 -9.94 -41.07 -8.07
C ILE A 928 -10.50 -42.31 -7.35
N SER A 929 -11.75 -42.70 -7.63
CA SER A 929 -12.37 -43.88 -7.02
C SER A 929 -11.61 -45.18 -7.34
N SER A 930 -11.17 -45.34 -8.59
CA SER A 930 -10.47 -46.54 -9.08
C SER A 930 -9.07 -46.72 -8.50
N ILE A 931 -8.38 -45.63 -8.16
CA ILE A 931 -7.01 -45.64 -7.61
C ILE A 931 -6.99 -46.07 -6.13
N SER A 932 -8.13 -45.98 -5.42
CA SER A 932 -8.19 -46.17 -3.96
C SER A 932 -8.08 -47.62 -3.44
N ASN A 933 -8.02 -48.62 -4.33
CA ASN A 933 -7.99 -50.04 -3.94
C ASN A 933 -6.59 -50.64 -3.66
N SER A 934 -5.51 -49.87 -3.84
CA SER A 934 -4.13 -50.35 -3.61
C SER A 934 -3.72 -50.29 -2.13
N ARG A 935 -3.94 -51.41 -1.41
CA ARG A 935 -3.39 -51.62 -0.06
C ARG A 935 -1.85 -51.64 -0.07
N ALA A 936 -1.18 -50.56 0.38
CA ALA A 936 -0.03 -50.62 1.32
C ALA A 936 0.63 -49.25 1.55
N LEU A 937 0.60 -48.76 2.80
CA LEU A 937 1.77 -48.24 3.55
C LEU A 937 1.31 -47.51 4.83
N VAL A 938 1.09 -48.29 5.89
CA VAL A 938 0.92 -47.74 7.25
C VAL A 938 2.29 -47.61 7.90
N HIS A 939 2.77 -46.39 8.14
CA HIS A 939 3.31 -45.94 9.44
C HIS A 939 4.00 -44.57 9.39
N ARG A 940 3.84 -43.83 10.50
CA ARG A 940 4.68 -42.71 10.99
C ARG A 940 4.69 -41.43 10.13
N ASN A 941 4.64 -40.21 10.69
CA ASN A 941 4.59 -39.78 12.10
C ASN A 941 3.49 -38.70 12.30
N ARG A 942 2.97 -38.59 13.52
CA ARG A 942 2.39 -37.34 14.02
C ARG A 942 3.53 -36.43 14.48
N LYS A 943 3.64 -35.24 13.93
CA LYS A 943 4.06 -34.01 14.64
C LYS A 943 3.69 -32.78 13.84
#